data_AF-A0A2S9YWA1-F1
#
_entry.id   AF-A0A2S9YWA1-F1
#
_cell.length_a   1.000
_cell.length_b   1.000
_cell.length_c   1.000
_cell.angle_alpha   90.00
_cell.angle_beta   90.00
_cell.angle_gamma   90.00
#
_symmetry.space_group_name_H-M   'P 1'
#
loop_
_entity.id
_entity.type
_entity.pdbx_description
1 polymer ?
#
loop_
_entity_poly.entity_id
_entity_poly.type
_entity_poly.pdbx_seq_one_letter_code
_entity_poly.pdbx_strand_id
1 'polypeptide(L)'
;MLGMARLPRSPRSDAGLARRGFLRATLVSAAGVLLGACKPGEGEDTGSGGTDTETGTETGGESRVVVDGFEYFPQSVASGDPRPGSVILWTRVEDPDAPDADLELELELATDPEFSDVIGQLATVTATAAHDHCVKVRLTDLGAGQQFYYRFVYAKDDTWLASRVGQARTAPAPEDDVPARFAVVSCQDFSRWYNVYLAIAEQEFDFVVHLGDYIYETTGDPDFQAAIPGRTIEFDDKAGAIGFNVGESGEYFAAASLDNYRQLYRAYRGDRALQSVHERGPMIVTWDDHEFSNDCHGSTGTYFGGTVDESDVARRKAANQAWFEYMPIDVQDDPEFDYDPSAAFPGDLVIYRDFVWGQHLHLAMTDERTWRSDHPIREDAFPATVVVDEATVLAELGELPAYARPYFDVDTWDGGSLRDALVAAAGDIGYDPAWITGDLDAEFVNGLIEIIDPGGATLTAISDAEIQMMPRGVSYVSMGKTSFYGSFGSRALVVKPAYDLWTRQQFQASGGASEQVLGEVQEAWLIDTLSGSDRTWKVWGNEFSVSQIAIDVRDLAPAPFNQLYYLSLDLWDGHRNRRDTVLGQLAGIENMVAVTGDIHAFFATTPFVEGDPEQRIIELTTSSVTTQSFKEILAGIVATNPALAGFAEAALLVEALDSLLTSASLKTNPHFGYANSDLYGFVMIELDGAKLDATYHQIGRDYLFTDYSDNLNALLGAFATERFRVNAGERELYRDFGGEWKRWDRTSLSWV
;
A
#
# COMPACT_ATOMS: atom_id res chain seq x y z
N MET A 1 28.91 -38.28 -8.03
CA MET A 1 30.11 -38.56 -7.22
C MET A 1 31.14 -37.50 -7.58
N LEU A 2 31.76 -36.86 -6.58
CA LEU A 2 32.55 -35.60 -6.60
C LEU A 2 31.69 -34.32 -6.74
N GLY A 3 31.74 -33.33 -5.86
CA GLY A 3 32.49 -33.15 -4.61
C GLY A 3 32.14 -31.78 -4.01
N MET A 4 31.70 -31.77 -2.76
CA MET A 4 31.40 -30.57 -1.96
C MET A 4 32.64 -29.68 -1.78
N ALA A 5 32.52 -28.40 -2.09
CA ALA A 5 33.47 -27.37 -1.70
C ALA A 5 32.88 -26.57 -0.52
N ARG A 6 33.53 -26.68 0.65
CA ARG A 6 33.27 -25.87 1.84
C ARG A 6 33.80 -24.46 1.64
N LEU A 7 32.99 -23.45 1.95
CA LEU A 7 33.42 -22.06 2.16
C LEU A 7 33.56 -21.74 3.67
N PRO A 8 34.39 -20.75 4.05
CA PRO A 8 34.93 -20.66 5.41
C PRO A 8 33.95 -20.03 6.40
N ARG A 9 33.96 -20.57 7.63
CA ARG A 9 33.25 -20.02 8.79
C ARG A 9 33.82 -18.66 9.18
N SER A 10 32.99 -17.62 9.19
CA SER A 10 33.24 -16.39 9.95
C SER A 10 33.12 -16.67 11.47
N PRO A 11 33.83 -15.93 12.33
CA PRO A 11 33.87 -16.21 13.76
C PRO A 11 32.51 -15.89 14.41
N ARG A 12 31.89 -16.92 15.01
CA ARG A 12 30.77 -16.75 15.94
C ARG A 12 31.26 -15.96 17.15
N SER A 13 30.65 -14.82 17.42
CA SER A 13 30.65 -14.26 18.77
C SER A 13 29.75 -15.15 19.63
N ASP A 14 30.37 -16.00 20.45
CA ASP A 14 29.68 -16.75 21.51
C ASP A 14 29.16 -15.78 22.58
N ALA A 15 28.00 -15.17 22.35
CA ALA A 15 27.15 -14.67 23.40
C ALA A 15 26.15 -15.78 23.74
N GLY A 16 26.60 -16.74 24.54
CA GLY A 16 25.72 -17.81 25.03
C GLY A 16 24.56 -17.23 25.82
N LEU A 17 23.34 -17.73 25.55
CA LEU A 17 22.14 -17.41 26.33
C LEU A 17 22.46 -17.55 27.82
N ALA A 18 22.44 -16.43 28.54
CA ALA A 18 22.37 -16.50 29.99
C ALA A 18 21.04 -17.19 30.32
N ARG A 19 21.12 -18.39 30.91
CA ARG A 19 20.02 -19.24 31.39
C ARG A 19 19.11 -18.59 32.47
N ARG A 20 19.08 -17.26 32.55
CA ARG A 20 18.52 -16.44 33.65
C ARG A 20 17.89 -15.10 33.22
N GLY A 21 17.55 -14.91 31.94
CA GLY A 21 16.66 -13.82 31.53
C GLY A 21 15.20 -14.28 31.63
N PHE A 22 14.37 -13.61 32.43
CA PHE A 22 12.95 -13.91 32.52
C PHE A 22 12.27 -13.25 31.31
N LEU A 23 11.98 -14.01 30.25
CA LEU A 23 11.23 -13.50 29.09
C LEU A 23 9.90 -12.92 29.58
N ARG A 24 9.62 -11.66 29.23
CA ARG A 24 8.31 -11.05 29.42
C ARG A 24 7.57 -11.08 28.10
N ALA A 25 6.54 -11.92 28.03
CA ALA A 25 5.52 -11.79 27.00
C ALA A 25 4.48 -10.80 27.53
N THR A 26 4.17 -9.77 26.76
CA THR A 26 2.98 -8.96 27.00
C THR A 26 2.10 -9.10 25.77
N LEU A 27 0.85 -9.47 26.00
CA LEU A 27 -0.10 -9.74 24.93
C LEU A 27 -0.53 -8.42 24.29
N VAL A 28 -0.65 -8.37 22.96
CA VAL A 28 -1.16 -7.18 22.23
C VAL A 28 -2.59 -7.44 21.71
N SER A 29 -3.28 -8.46 22.24
CA SER A 29 -4.74 -8.62 22.13
C SER A 29 -5.24 -9.78 23.01
N ALA A 30 -6.09 -9.44 24.01
CA ALA A 30 -7.02 -10.23 24.82
C ALA A 30 -6.60 -11.62 25.39
N ALA A 31 -6.18 -11.62 26.68
CA ALA A 31 -6.35 -12.67 27.74
C ALA A 31 -5.07 -13.00 28.53
N GLY A 32 -5.24 -13.46 29.77
CA GLY A 32 -4.21 -13.47 30.81
C GLY A 32 -3.07 -14.48 30.61
N VAL A 33 -1.83 -14.00 30.69
CA VAL A 33 -0.66 -14.87 30.85
C VAL A 33 -0.57 -15.35 32.31
N LEU A 34 -0.81 -16.64 32.54
CA LEU A 34 -0.39 -17.27 33.80
C LEU A 34 1.09 -17.66 33.68
N LEU A 35 2.00 -16.80 34.13
CA LEU A 35 3.42 -17.16 34.19
C LEU A 35 3.61 -18.35 35.14
N GLY A 36 3.89 -19.54 34.59
CA GLY A 36 4.30 -20.71 35.35
C GLY A 36 5.65 -20.44 36.01
N ALA A 37 5.66 -20.22 37.32
CA ALA A 37 6.91 -20.06 38.07
C ALA A 37 7.73 -21.35 38.00
N CYS A 38 8.89 -21.32 37.34
CA CYS A 38 9.94 -22.30 37.55
C CYS A 38 10.39 -22.22 39.02
N LYS A 39 9.91 -23.15 39.87
CA LYS A 39 10.36 -23.26 41.27
C LYS A 39 11.87 -23.57 41.32
N PRO A 40 12.69 -22.79 42.05
CA PRO A 40 14.03 -23.22 42.41
C PRO A 40 13.93 -24.27 43.52
N GLY A 41 14.57 -25.42 43.34
CA GLY A 41 14.79 -26.37 44.43
C GLY A 41 15.70 -25.74 45.49
N GLU A 42 15.22 -25.62 46.72
CA GLU A 42 16.02 -25.24 47.88
C GLU A 42 16.99 -26.37 48.22
N GLY A 43 18.29 -26.10 48.12
CA GLY A 43 19.34 -26.96 48.65
C GLY A 43 19.71 -26.52 50.05
N GLU A 44 19.27 -27.28 51.07
CA GLU A 44 19.89 -27.25 52.40
C GLU A 44 21.01 -28.29 52.47
N ASP A 45 22.14 -27.80 52.97
CA ASP A 45 23.41 -28.47 53.17
C ASP A 45 23.37 -29.38 54.42
N THR A 46 23.53 -30.70 54.27
CA THR A 46 24.09 -31.56 55.33
C THR A 46 24.87 -32.77 54.76
N GLY A 47 26.20 -32.66 54.85
CA GLY A 47 27.23 -33.68 55.12
C GLY A 47 27.02 -35.20 54.90
N SER A 48 28.00 -35.76 54.17
CA SER A 48 28.77 -37.00 54.45
C SER A 48 28.17 -38.38 54.10
N GLY A 49 28.83 -39.07 53.15
CA GLY A 49 28.95 -40.53 53.12
C GLY A 49 28.82 -41.11 51.71
N GLY A 50 29.92 -41.60 51.14
CA GLY A 50 29.94 -42.14 49.77
C GLY A 50 29.30 -43.51 49.61
N THR A 51 28.88 -43.82 48.38
CA THR A 51 29.23 -45.01 47.56
C THR A 51 28.47 -44.94 46.24
N ASP A 52 29.08 -45.46 45.18
CA ASP A 52 28.55 -45.56 43.82
C ASP A 52 27.11 -46.10 43.73
N THR A 53 26.25 -45.38 43.01
CA THR A 53 25.13 -45.95 42.26
C THR A 53 24.77 -45.02 41.10
N GLU A 54 24.82 -45.55 39.88
CA GLU A 54 24.05 -45.05 38.75
C GLU A 54 22.58 -44.88 39.15
N THR A 55 22.08 -43.66 39.06
CA THR A 55 20.63 -43.42 38.96
C THR A 55 20.43 -42.28 37.99
N GLY A 56 20.04 -42.65 36.76
CA GLY A 56 19.37 -41.72 35.87
C GLY A 56 18.16 -41.16 36.59
N THR A 57 18.09 -39.83 36.67
CA THR A 57 16.85 -39.14 37.03
C THR A 57 15.92 -39.23 35.83
N GLU A 58 15.08 -40.27 35.83
CA GLU A 58 13.82 -40.27 35.08
C GLU A 58 12.97 -39.11 35.60
N THR A 59 12.88 -38.03 34.81
CA THR A 59 11.79 -37.08 34.93
C THR A 59 10.54 -37.74 34.33
N GLY A 60 9.75 -38.39 35.19
CA GLY A 60 8.44 -38.96 34.85
C GLY A 60 7.39 -37.88 34.57
N GLY A 61 7.58 -37.08 33.52
CA GLY A 61 6.50 -36.44 32.80
C GLY A 61 6.08 -37.37 31.67
N GLU A 62 4.79 -37.62 31.50
CA GLU A 62 4.28 -38.30 30.30
C GLU A 62 4.87 -37.59 29.08
N SER A 63 5.39 -38.38 28.12
CA SER A 63 5.96 -37.84 26.89
C SER A 63 4.86 -37.10 26.13
N ARG A 64 4.81 -35.78 26.27
CA ARG A 64 3.93 -34.90 25.48
C ARG A 64 4.29 -35.05 24.01
N VAL A 65 3.43 -35.72 23.24
CA VAL A 65 3.61 -35.86 21.80
C VAL A 65 2.94 -34.67 21.12
N VAL A 66 3.76 -33.75 20.62
CA VAL A 66 3.29 -32.67 19.75
C VAL A 66 3.28 -33.19 18.32
N VAL A 67 2.12 -33.14 17.68
CA VAL A 67 1.89 -33.59 16.30
C VAL A 67 1.55 -32.42 15.39
N ASP A 68 1.60 -32.65 14.08
CA ASP A 68 1.18 -31.66 13.09
C ASP A 68 -0.30 -31.30 13.28
N GLY A 69 -0.58 -30.03 13.51
CA GLY A 69 -1.90 -29.45 13.71
C GLY A 69 -2.31 -28.50 12.61
N PHE A 70 -1.67 -28.54 11.43
CA PHE A 70 -1.89 -27.57 10.34
C PHE A 70 -3.36 -27.29 10.02
N GLU A 71 -4.25 -28.29 10.11
CA GLU A 71 -5.69 -28.12 9.87
C GLU A 71 -6.38 -27.14 10.84
N TYR A 72 -5.83 -26.96 12.04
CA TYR A 72 -6.29 -26.00 13.06
C TYR A 72 -5.61 -24.64 12.95
N PHE A 73 -4.59 -24.49 12.08
CA PHE A 73 -3.89 -23.23 11.83
C PHE A 73 -3.89 -22.88 10.33
N PRO A 74 -5.07 -22.69 9.71
CA PRO A 74 -5.19 -22.58 8.26
C PRO A 74 -4.47 -21.37 7.66
N GLN A 75 -4.22 -20.32 8.45
CA GLN A 75 -3.46 -19.12 8.05
C GLN A 75 -1.98 -19.15 8.50
N SER A 76 -1.52 -20.29 9.02
CA SER A 76 -0.17 -20.49 9.54
C SER A 76 0.22 -19.45 10.61
N VAL A 77 1.51 -19.20 10.74
CA VAL A 77 2.10 -18.23 11.68
C VAL A 77 2.69 -17.04 10.94
N ALA A 78 2.93 -15.94 11.66
CA ALA A 78 3.71 -14.80 11.19
C ALA A 78 4.48 -14.15 12.32
N SER A 79 5.52 -13.38 11.98
CA SER A 79 6.17 -12.47 12.90
C SER A 79 6.27 -11.08 12.28
N GLY A 80 6.46 -10.05 13.08
CA GLY A 80 6.52 -8.69 12.57
C GLY A 80 7.03 -7.66 13.56
N ASP A 81 7.21 -6.45 13.04
CA ASP A 81 7.71 -5.28 13.75
C ASP A 81 8.94 -5.55 14.64
N PRO A 82 10.04 -6.03 14.06
CA PRO A 82 11.22 -6.40 14.81
C PRO A 82 11.92 -5.16 15.37
N ARG A 83 12.15 -5.14 16.69
CA ARG A 83 12.93 -4.13 17.40
C ARG A 83 14.13 -4.78 18.10
N PRO A 84 15.11 -4.02 18.61
CA PRO A 84 16.28 -4.62 19.25
C PRO A 84 15.98 -5.51 20.45
N GLY A 85 14.89 -5.23 21.18
CA GLY A 85 14.48 -6.01 22.36
C GLY A 85 13.15 -6.75 22.22
N SER A 86 12.47 -6.65 21.08
CA SER A 86 11.12 -7.20 20.92
C SER A 86 10.78 -7.60 19.49
N VAL A 87 9.77 -8.47 19.36
CA VAL A 87 9.15 -8.86 18.10
C VAL A 87 7.72 -9.31 18.36
N ILE A 88 6.83 -9.13 17.38
CA ILE A 88 5.46 -9.65 17.42
C ILE A 88 5.44 -11.06 16.82
N LEU A 89 4.76 -11.98 17.49
CA LEU A 89 4.40 -13.30 16.96
C LEU A 89 2.89 -13.40 16.80
N TRP A 90 2.45 -13.91 15.66
CA TRP A 90 1.04 -14.00 15.28
C TRP A 90 0.66 -15.41 14.83
N THR A 91 -0.56 -15.82 15.12
CA THR A 91 -1.24 -16.95 14.49
C THR A 91 -2.75 -16.75 14.53
N ARG A 92 -3.50 -17.49 13.71
CA ARG A 92 -4.92 -17.75 13.92
C ARG A 92 -5.12 -19.25 14.15
N VAL A 93 -5.87 -19.61 15.19
CA VAL A 93 -6.29 -21.00 15.44
C VAL A 93 -7.78 -21.14 15.14
N GLU A 94 -8.22 -22.30 14.66
CA GLU A 94 -9.64 -22.57 14.43
C GLU A 94 -9.97 -23.99 14.89
N ASP A 95 -11.03 -24.15 15.68
CA ASP A 95 -11.59 -25.46 16.02
C ASP A 95 -13.06 -25.53 15.59
N PRO A 96 -13.39 -26.28 14.52
CA PRO A 96 -14.76 -26.43 14.03
C PRO A 96 -15.73 -27.03 15.06
N ASP A 97 -15.22 -27.74 16.08
CA ASP A 97 -16.04 -28.31 17.16
C ASP A 97 -16.37 -27.27 18.26
N ALA A 98 -15.69 -26.12 18.25
CA ALA A 98 -15.82 -25.06 19.25
C ALA A 98 -15.71 -23.64 18.66
N PRO A 99 -16.48 -23.29 17.61
CA PRO A 99 -16.30 -22.06 16.83
C PRO A 99 -16.61 -20.77 17.60
N ASP A 100 -17.38 -20.84 18.69
CA ASP A 100 -17.74 -19.67 19.52
C ASP A 100 -16.98 -19.64 20.85
N ALA A 101 -16.14 -20.64 21.14
CA ALA A 101 -15.41 -20.72 22.39
C ALA A 101 -14.03 -20.05 22.28
N ASP A 102 -13.53 -19.51 23.38
CA ASP A 102 -12.13 -19.12 23.47
C ASP A 102 -11.25 -20.38 23.50
N LEU A 103 -10.13 -20.34 22.77
CA LEU A 103 -9.22 -21.47 22.59
C LEU A 103 -7.89 -21.17 23.25
N GLU A 104 -7.36 -22.13 24.02
CA GLU A 104 -6.10 -21.95 24.73
C GLU A 104 -4.94 -22.53 23.93
N LEU A 105 -3.93 -21.70 23.69
CA LEU A 105 -2.69 -22.04 23.00
C LEU A 105 -1.51 -22.02 23.98
N GLU A 106 -0.50 -22.80 23.68
CA GLU A 106 0.84 -22.60 24.23
C GLU A 106 1.76 -22.04 23.15
N LEU A 107 2.72 -21.22 23.54
CA LEU A 107 3.75 -20.70 22.64
C LEU A 107 5.11 -21.25 23.06
N GLU A 108 5.74 -21.99 22.15
CA GLU A 108 7.07 -22.59 22.33
C GLU A 108 8.10 -21.86 21.48
N LEU A 109 9.30 -21.64 22.04
CA LEU A 109 10.44 -21.01 21.40
C LEU A 109 11.64 -21.95 21.42
N ALA A 110 12.38 -22.07 20.32
CA ALA A 110 13.53 -22.96 20.18
C ALA A 110 14.71 -22.30 19.42
N THR A 111 15.90 -22.87 19.57
CA THR A 111 17.09 -22.47 18.78
C THR A 111 17.21 -23.22 17.46
N ASP A 112 16.42 -24.27 17.28
CA ASP A 112 16.38 -25.13 16.09
C ASP A 112 14.94 -25.41 15.62
N PRO A 113 14.72 -25.63 14.31
CA PRO A 113 13.39 -25.85 13.76
C PRO A 113 12.78 -27.20 14.15
N GLU A 114 13.57 -28.16 14.62
CA GLU A 114 13.10 -29.45 15.13
C GLU A 114 12.60 -29.37 16.59
N PHE A 115 12.75 -28.22 17.27
CA PHE A 115 12.42 -28.02 18.68
C PHE A 115 13.14 -29.01 19.61
N SER A 116 14.38 -29.36 19.28
CA SER A 116 15.24 -30.21 20.13
C SER A 116 15.88 -29.43 21.29
N ASP A 117 16.02 -28.11 21.16
CA ASP A 117 16.51 -27.18 22.20
C ASP A 117 15.50 -26.04 22.41
N VAL A 118 14.48 -26.31 23.25
CA VAL A 118 13.47 -25.34 23.65
C VAL A 118 14.07 -24.33 24.64
N ILE A 119 14.04 -23.04 24.28
CA ILE A 119 14.61 -21.93 25.07
C ILE A 119 13.56 -21.14 25.86
N GLY A 120 12.28 -21.34 25.56
CA GLY A 120 11.19 -20.71 26.28
C GLY A 120 9.87 -21.42 25.99
N GLN A 121 9.01 -21.49 26.99
CA GLN A 121 7.63 -21.93 26.86
C GLN A 121 6.77 -20.97 27.66
N LEU A 122 5.82 -20.32 27.00
CA LEU A 122 4.82 -19.49 27.65
C LEU A 122 3.62 -20.37 27.99
N ALA A 123 3.16 -20.29 29.24
CA ALA A 123 2.28 -21.32 29.80
C ALA A 123 0.91 -21.38 29.13
N THR A 124 0.33 -20.23 28.73
CA THR A 124 -0.97 -20.18 28.02
C THR A 124 -1.16 -18.81 27.36
N VAL A 125 -1.70 -18.80 26.14
CA VAL A 125 -2.18 -17.65 25.37
C VAL A 125 -3.58 -17.97 24.88
N THR A 126 -4.58 -17.15 25.23
CA THR A 126 -5.96 -17.40 24.79
C THR A 126 -6.22 -16.72 23.45
N ALA A 127 -6.70 -17.49 22.49
CA ALA A 127 -7.28 -17.02 21.25
C ALA A 127 -8.78 -16.80 21.48
N THR A 128 -9.24 -15.55 21.44
CA THR A 128 -10.65 -15.26 21.74
C THR A 128 -11.51 -15.30 20.48
N ALA A 129 -12.76 -15.79 20.61
CA ALA A 129 -13.71 -15.77 19.50
C ALA A 129 -14.05 -14.33 19.04
N ALA A 130 -13.96 -13.36 19.98
CA ALA A 130 -14.19 -11.94 19.69
C ALA A 130 -13.21 -11.37 18.66
N HIS A 131 -11.98 -11.91 18.58
CA HIS A 131 -10.94 -11.52 17.63
C HIS A 131 -10.70 -12.57 16.54
N ASP A 132 -11.73 -13.35 16.20
CA ASP A 132 -11.65 -14.42 15.19
C ASP A 132 -10.48 -15.38 15.45
N HIS A 133 -10.23 -15.65 16.74
CA HIS A 133 -9.17 -16.50 17.25
C HIS A 133 -7.76 -16.15 16.75
N CYS A 134 -7.57 -14.90 16.31
CA CYS A 134 -6.26 -14.35 16.06
C CYS A 134 -5.55 -14.07 17.39
N VAL A 135 -4.26 -14.38 17.44
CA VAL A 135 -3.40 -14.21 18.61
C VAL A 135 -2.20 -13.37 18.21
N LYS A 136 -1.91 -12.35 18.99
CA LYS A 136 -0.70 -11.52 18.90
C LYS A 136 0.04 -11.47 20.22
N VAL A 137 1.28 -11.94 20.19
CA VAL A 137 2.18 -11.94 21.35
C VAL A 137 3.34 -10.99 21.09
N ARG A 138 3.47 -9.92 21.87
CA ARG A 138 4.71 -9.12 21.92
C ARG A 138 5.68 -9.83 22.84
N LEU A 139 6.72 -10.40 22.25
CA LEU A 139 7.86 -10.89 23.02
C LEU A 139 8.80 -9.72 23.30
N THR A 140 9.17 -9.53 24.56
CA THR A 140 10.10 -8.48 25.01
C THR A 140 11.24 -9.09 25.82
N ASP A 141 12.20 -8.26 26.25
CA ASP A 141 13.41 -8.67 26.96
C ASP A 141 14.25 -9.70 26.17
N LEU A 142 14.18 -9.63 24.84
CA LEU A 142 14.99 -10.43 23.91
C LEU A 142 16.37 -9.78 23.69
N GLY A 143 17.36 -10.59 23.30
CA GLY A 143 18.64 -10.06 22.84
C GLY A 143 18.49 -9.42 21.46
N ALA A 144 19.30 -8.40 21.16
CA ALA A 144 19.34 -7.79 19.84
C ALA A 144 19.97 -8.73 18.80
N GLY A 145 19.48 -8.66 17.55
CA GLY A 145 19.92 -9.49 16.43
C GLY A 145 19.66 -11.00 16.63
N GLN A 146 18.84 -11.37 17.60
CA GLN A 146 18.61 -12.75 18.00
C GLN A 146 17.64 -13.42 17.04
N GLN A 147 18.06 -14.55 16.47
CA GLN A 147 17.21 -15.44 15.69
C GLN A 147 16.72 -16.61 16.53
N PHE A 148 15.48 -17.01 16.33
CA PHE A 148 14.88 -18.17 16.99
C PHE A 148 13.71 -18.72 16.16
N TYR A 149 13.27 -19.92 16.53
CA TYR A 149 12.09 -20.58 15.97
C TYR A 149 10.96 -20.56 16.98
N TYR A 150 9.72 -20.53 16.50
CA TYR A 150 8.54 -20.53 17.33
C TYR A 150 7.40 -21.34 16.71
N ARG A 151 6.52 -21.86 17.58
CA ARG A 151 5.26 -22.51 17.17
C ARG A 151 4.20 -22.31 18.23
N PHE A 152 2.95 -22.28 17.80
CA PHE A 152 1.80 -22.33 18.69
C PHE A 152 1.31 -23.77 18.79
N VAL A 153 0.82 -24.16 19.97
CA VAL A 153 0.36 -25.52 20.24
C VAL A 153 -1.04 -25.46 20.84
N TYR A 154 -2.02 -26.00 20.13
CA TYR A 154 -3.40 -26.14 20.58
C TYR A 154 -3.61 -27.51 21.25
N ALA A 155 -4.16 -27.52 22.46
CA ALA A 155 -4.44 -28.76 23.18
C ALA A 155 -5.90 -29.19 22.98
N LYS A 156 -6.14 -30.35 22.37
CA LYS A 156 -7.46 -30.93 22.10
C LYS A 156 -7.47 -32.43 22.40
N ASP A 157 -8.41 -32.90 23.22
CA ASP A 157 -8.62 -34.32 23.54
C ASP A 157 -7.31 -35.11 23.82
N ASP A 158 -6.49 -34.60 24.75
CA ASP A 158 -5.16 -35.14 25.12
C ASP A 158 -4.14 -35.20 23.96
N THR A 159 -4.36 -34.42 22.90
CA THR A 159 -3.45 -34.24 21.76
C THR A 159 -2.95 -32.80 21.71
N TRP A 160 -1.68 -32.62 21.37
CA TRP A 160 -1.05 -31.31 21.21
C TRP A 160 -0.77 -31.06 19.74
N LEU A 161 -1.56 -30.19 19.14
CA LEU A 161 -1.61 -29.88 17.72
C LEU A 161 -0.77 -28.63 17.47
N ALA A 162 0.37 -28.76 16.80
CA ALA A 162 1.25 -27.63 16.52
C ALA A 162 0.88 -26.90 15.23
N SER A 163 1.04 -25.59 15.25
CA SER A 163 1.16 -24.78 14.04
C SER A 163 2.39 -25.20 13.23
N ARG A 164 2.51 -24.63 12.03
CA ARG A 164 3.80 -24.59 11.33
C ARG A 164 4.86 -23.90 12.19
N VAL A 165 6.12 -24.24 11.94
CA VAL A 165 7.25 -23.58 12.58
C VAL A 165 7.52 -22.25 11.88
N GLY A 166 7.50 -21.16 12.63
CA GLY A 166 7.93 -19.85 12.18
C GLY A 166 9.36 -19.55 12.61
N GLN A 167 10.05 -18.74 11.83
CA GLN A 167 11.32 -18.12 12.18
C GLN A 167 11.10 -16.64 12.48
N ALA A 168 11.67 -16.16 13.59
CA ALA A 168 11.60 -14.76 13.99
C ALA A 168 13.00 -14.23 14.29
N ARG A 169 13.15 -12.90 14.22
CA ARG A 169 14.39 -12.20 14.55
C ARG A 169 14.10 -10.83 15.15
N THR A 170 14.88 -10.43 16.16
CA THR A 170 14.93 -9.04 16.66
C THR A 170 15.90 -8.19 15.84
N ALA A 171 15.66 -6.88 15.77
CA ALA A 171 16.58 -5.97 15.10
C ALA A 171 17.98 -5.99 15.78
N PRO A 172 19.08 -5.71 15.07
CA PRO A 172 20.40 -5.51 15.67
C PRO A 172 20.40 -4.35 16.65
N ALA A 173 21.39 -4.30 17.54
CA ALA A 173 21.53 -3.17 18.46
C ALA A 173 21.84 -1.90 17.64
N PRO A 174 21.38 -0.71 18.03
CA PRO A 174 21.63 0.52 17.28
C PRO A 174 23.13 0.81 17.02
N GLU A 175 24.02 0.33 17.87
CA GLU A 175 25.47 0.46 17.68
C GLU A 175 26.10 -0.59 16.75
N ASP A 176 25.35 -1.58 16.27
CA ASP A 176 25.89 -2.63 15.41
C ASP A 176 26.11 -2.15 13.97
N ASP A 177 27.33 -2.33 13.47
CA ASP A 177 27.73 -2.07 12.08
C ASP A 177 27.39 -3.30 11.21
N VAL A 178 26.10 -3.44 10.90
CA VAL A 178 25.56 -4.57 10.13
C VAL A 178 24.63 -4.09 9.03
N PRO A 179 24.69 -4.70 7.82
CA PRO A 179 23.78 -4.34 6.74
C PRO A 179 22.34 -4.71 7.09
N ALA A 180 21.39 -4.05 6.41
CA ALA A 180 19.99 -4.45 6.38
C ALA A 180 19.64 -5.00 5.00
N ARG A 181 18.91 -6.12 4.95
CA ARG A 181 18.38 -6.72 3.71
C ARG A 181 16.89 -6.94 3.82
N PHE A 182 16.10 -6.39 2.92
CA PHE A 182 14.65 -6.57 2.97
C PHE A 182 14.02 -6.59 1.59
N ALA A 183 12.93 -7.35 1.47
CA ALA A 183 12.06 -7.30 0.31
C ALA A 183 11.02 -6.19 0.48
N VAL A 184 10.65 -5.52 -0.61
CA VAL A 184 9.54 -4.56 -0.68
C VAL A 184 8.50 -5.11 -1.65
N VAL A 185 7.24 -5.15 -1.20
CA VAL A 185 6.09 -5.67 -1.95
C VAL A 185 4.84 -4.84 -1.70
N SER A 186 3.89 -4.90 -2.63
CA SER A 186 2.53 -4.36 -2.50
C SER A 186 1.57 -5.12 -3.43
N CYS A 187 0.27 -4.86 -3.29
CA CYS A 187 -0.76 -5.16 -4.31
C CYS A 187 -0.81 -6.63 -4.73
N GLN A 188 -1.51 -7.41 -3.92
CA GLN A 188 -1.58 -8.87 -4.05
C GLN A 188 -2.99 -9.41 -4.30
N ASP A 189 -3.73 -8.91 -5.29
CA ASP A 189 -5.07 -9.42 -5.61
C ASP A 189 -5.11 -10.97 -5.66
N PHE A 190 -6.03 -11.56 -4.90
CA PHE A 190 -6.11 -13.01 -4.69
C PHE A 190 -6.50 -13.77 -5.95
N SER A 191 -7.04 -13.10 -6.97
CA SER A 191 -7.59 -13.72 -8.19
C SER A 191 -6.56 -14.47 -9.04
N ARG A 192 -5.27 -14.40 -8.69
CA ARG A 192 -4.11 -15.03 -9.36
C ARG A 192 -3.15 -15.71 -8.37
N TRP A 193 -2.24 -16.54 -8.86
CA TRP A 193 -1.27 -17.27 -8.02
C TRP A 193 -0.13 -16.38 -7.52
N TYR A 194 0.16 -16.50 -6.22
CA TYR A 194 1.21 -15.78 -5.50
C TYR A 194 2.62 -16.31 -5.73
N ASN A 195 2.96 -16.63 -6.98
CA ASN A 195 4.27 -17.17 -7.32
C ASN A 195 5.42 -16.21 -7.00
N VAL A 196 5.16 -14.90 -6.95
CA VAL A 196 6.14 -13.90 -6.47
C VAL A 196 6.62 -14.21 -5.06
N TYR A 197 5.72 -14.64 -4.15
CA TYR A 197 6.10 -15.02 -2.80
C TYR A 197 6.93 -16.31 -2.74
N LEU A 198 6.73 -17.26 -3.66
CA LEU A 198 7.62 -18.42 -3.78
C LEU A 198 9.06 -17.98 -4.12
N ALA A 199 9.22 -16.94 -4.94
CA ALA A 199 10.55 -16.41 -5.28
C ALA A 199 11.20 -15.61 -4.15
N ILE A 200 10.40 -14.84 -3.39
CA ILE A 200 10.85 -14.14 -2.17
C ILE A 200 11.29 -15.14 -1.12
N ALA A 201 10.53 -16.23 -0.95
CA ALA A 201 10.85 -17.32 -0.05
C ALA A 201 12.15 -18.07 -0.43
N GLU A 202 12.84 -17.74 -1.52
CA GLU A 202 14.18 -18.26 -1.84
C GLU A 202 15.29 -17.21 -1.63
N GLN A 203 14.94 -15.96 -1.29
CA GLN A 203 15.91 -14.90 -1.02
C GLN A 203 16.41 -14.94 0.42
N GLU A 204 17.63 -14.43 0.65
CA GLU A 204 18.10 -14.07 1.98
C GLU A 204 17.61 -12.66 2.33
N PHE A 205 16.73 -12.55 3.32
CA PHE A 205 16.24 -11.29 3.85
C PHE A 205 16.23 -11.31 5.38
N ASP A 206 16.30 -10.12 5.97
CA ASP A 206 16.15 -9.90 7.40
C ASP A 206 14.69 -9.67 7.80
N PHE A 207 13.94 -8.99 6.93
CA PHE A 207 12.51 -8.73 7.06
C PHE A 207 11.88 -8.43 5.69
N VAL A 208 10.55 -8.34 5.63
CA VAL A 208 9.79 -7.91 4.45
C VAL A 208 9.04 -6.63 4.78
N VAL A 209 8.99 -5.68 3.85
CA VAL A 209 8.15 -4.48 3.91
C VAL A 209 6.97 -4.66 2.95
N HIS A 210 5.75 -4.60 3.47
CA HIS A 210 4.52 -4.63 2.67
C HIS A 210 3.86 -3.25 2.72
N LEU A 211 3.67 -2.62 1.55
CA LEU A 211 3.28 -1.22 1.42
C LEU A 211 1.77 -0.98 1.28
N GLY A 212 0.98 -2.04 1.32
CA GLY A 212 -0.49 -1.97 1.29
C GLY A 212 -1.08 -2.82 0.16
N ASP A 213 -2.41 -2.83 0.07
CA ASP A 213 -3.18 -3.77 -0.76
C ASP A 213 -2.87 -5.23 -0.46
N TYR A 214 -2.74 -5.53 0.83
CA TYR A 214 -2.60 -6.89 1.35
C TYR A 214 -3.88 -7.69 1.07
N ILE A 215 -5.04 -7.04 1.11
CA ILE A 215 -6.30 -7.59 0.64
C ILE A 215 -6.93 -6.64 -0.38
N TYR A 216 -7.84 -7.18 -1.20
CA TYR A 216 -8.84 -6.40 -1.93
C TYR A 216 -10.21 -6.69 -1.33
N GLU A 217 -11.00 -5.65 -1.16
CA GLU A 217 -12.29 -5.63 -0.47
C GLU A 217 -13.43 -6.29 -1.26
N THR A 218 -13.19 -6.69 -2.51
CA THR A 218 -14.20 -7.24 -3.43
C THR A 218 -14.02 -8.74 -3.71
N THR A 219 -15.11 -9.41 -4.10
CA THR A 219 -15.18 -10.87 -4.34
C THR A 219 -15.06 -11.28 -5.81
N GLY A 220 -14.50 -10.44 -6.67
CA GLY A 220 -14.45 -10.66 -8.12
C GLY A 220 -14.96 -9.49 -8.94
N ASP A 221 -14.53 -8.27 -8.60
CA ASP A 221 -14.80 -7.08 -9.41
C ASP A 221 -14.31 -7.32 -10.86
N PRO A 222 -15.19 -7.25 -11.88
CA PRO A 222 -14.83 -7.58 -13.25
C PRO A 222 -13.85 -6.59 -13.88
N ASP A 223 -13.70 -5.38 -13.33
CA ASP A 223 -12.80 -4.37 -13.89
C ASP A 223 -11.33 -4.75 -13.68
N PHE A 224 -11.00 -5.41 -12.56
CA PHE A 224 -9.61 -5.79 -12.25
C PHE A 224 -9.41 -7.26 -11.79
N GLN A 225 -10.40 -7.92 -11.19
CA GLN A 225 -10.29 -9.27 -10.61
C GLN A 225 -10.80 -10.38 -11.55
N ALA A 226 -10.05 -10.62 -12.64
CA ALA A 226 -10.31 -11.76 -13.51
C ALA A 226 -9.82 -13.08 -12.89
N ALA A 227 -10.61 -13.65 -11.98
CA ALA A 227 -10.25 -14.83 -11.19
C ALA A 227 -10.02 -16.10 -12.03
N ILE A 228 -8.92 -16.79 -11.73
CA ILE A 228 -8.62 -18.14 -12.23
C ILE A 228 -9.26 -19.22 -11.34
N PRO A 229 -9.41 -20.47 -11.83
CA PRO A 229 -10.00 -21.54 -11.03
C PRO A 229 -9.30 -21.74 -9.69
N GLY A 230 -10.08 -21.76 -8.59
CA GLY A 230 -9.57 -21.93 -7.23
C GLY A 230 -9.04 -20.64 -6.58
N ARG A 231 -9.18 -19.50 -7.25
CA ARG A 231 -8.73 -18.17 -6.77
C ARG A 231 -9.89 -17.20 -6.67
N THR A 232 -10.94 -17.62 -5.96
CA THR A 232 -12.17 -16.85 -5.74
C THR A 232 -12.45 -16.76 -4.25
N ILE A 233 -13.06 -15.66 -3.83
CA ILE A 233 -13.55 -15.48 -2.46
C ILE A 233 -15.06 -15.33 -2.55
N GLU A 234 -15.79 -15.94 -1.62
CA GLU A 234 -17.23 -15.74 -1.49
C GLU A 234 -17.55 -15.35 -0.05
N PHE A 235 -18.44 -14.38 0.12
CA PHE A 235 -18.97 -14.04 1.43
C PHE A 235 -20.12 -14.96 1.81
N ASP A 236 -20.06 -15.46 3.05
CA ASP A 236 -21.18 -16.19 3.67
C ASP A 236 -22.42 -15.30 3.82
N ASP A 237 -22.26 -14.08 4.36
CA ASP A 237 -23.32 -13.07 4.42
C ASP A 237 -23.25 -12.09 3.24
N LYS A 238 -23.87 -12.47 2.13
CA LYS A 238 -24.03 -11.61 0.94
C LYS A 238 -25.03 -10.47 1.16
N ALA A 239 -25.96 -10.62 2.10
CA ALA A 239 -26.98 -9.60 2.37
C ALA A 239 -26.43 -8.43 3.19
N GLY A 240 -25.43 -8.70 4.03
CA GLY A 240 -24.66 -7.70 4.76
C GLY A 240 -23.50 -7.06 3.99
N ALA A 241 -23.26 -7.49 2.74
CA ALA A 241 -22.25 -6.93 1.85
C ALA A 241 -22.84 -5.87 0.89
N ILE A 242 -21.98 -5.10 0.24
CA ILE A 242 -22.40 -4.17 -0.83
C ILE A 242 -22.42 -4.95 -2.14
N GLY A 243 -23.61 -5.20 -2.69
CA GLY A 243 -23.78 -5.97 -3.92
C GLY A 243 -23.77 -5.11 -5.19
N PHE A 244 -23.07 -5.58 -6.21
CA PHE A 244 -23.00 -5.00 -7.55
C PHE A 244 -23.56 -5.98 -8.57
N ASN A 245 -24.29 -5.48 -9.58
CA ASN A 245 -24.95 -6.28 -10.63
C ASN A 245 -25.83 -7.43 -10.08
N VAL A 246 -26.50 -7.20 -8.94
CA VAL A 246 -27.22 -8.24 -8.20
C VAL A 246 -28.31 -8.90 -9.05
N GLY A 247 -28.25 -10.23 -9.16
CA GLY A 247 -29.16 -11.03 -9.98
C GLY A 247 -28.83 -11.09 -11.48
N GLU A 248 -27.68 -10.56 -11.90
CA GLU A 248 -27.18 -10.61 -13.27
C GLU A 248 -25.91 -11.47 -13.42
N SER A 249 -25.43 -11.63 -14.66
CA SER A 249 -24.15 -12.29 -14.91
C SER A 249 -23.02 -11.35 -14.50
N GLY A 250 -22.10 -11.81 -13.65
CA GLY A 250 -21.01 -10.97 -13.12
C GLY A 250 -21.40 -10.20 -11.86
N GLU A 251 -22.35 -10.71 -11.08
CA GLU A 251 -22.59 -10.27 -9.70
C GLU A 251 -21.32 -10.44 -8.86
N TYR A 252 -20.98 -9.39 -8.12
CA TYR A 252 -19.87 -9.38 -7.16
C TYR A 252 -20.23 -8.51 -5.95
N PHE A 253 -19.43 -8.61 -4.89
CA PHE A 253 -19.69 -7.93 -3.63
C PHE A 253 -18.44 -7.22 -3.13
N ALA A 254 -18.62 -6.05 -2.50
CA ALA A 254 -17.62 -5.43 -1.63
C ALA A 254 -17.94 -5.68 -0.16
N ALA A 255 -16.91 -5.88 0.66
CA ALA A 255 -17.01 -6.09 2.10
C ALA A 255 -17.61 -4.85 2.77
N ALA A 256 -18.63 -5.05 3.62
CA ALA A 256 -19.22 -3.97 4.42
C ALA A 256 -19.25 -4.27 5.93
N SER A 257 -19.12 -5.53 6.32
CA SER A 257 -19.11 -5.95 7.72
C SER A 257 -17.75 -6.48 8.16
N LEU A 258 -17.52 -6.53 9.47
CA LEU A 258 -16.32 -7.11 10.07
C LEU A 258 -16.10 -8.55 9.61
N ASP A 259 -17.16 -9.35 9.53
CA ASP A 259 -17.06 -10.74 9.06
C ASP A 259 -16.65 -10.82 7.59
N ASN A 260 -17.16 -9.95 6.71
CA ASN A 260 -16.71 -9.92 5.32
C ASN A 260 -15.20 -9.61 5.23
N TYR A 261 -14.71 -8.60 5.96
CA TYR A 261 -13.27 -8.30 5.98
C TYR A 261 -12.44 -9.47 6.55
N ARG A 262 -12.90 -10.12 7.62
CA ARG A 262 -12.24 -11.32 8.15
C ARG A 262 -12.20 -12.46 7.13
N GLN A 263 -13.27 -12.69 6.37
CA GLN A 263 -13.29 -13.68 5.28
C GLN A 263 -12.24 -13.40 4.21
N LEU A 264 -12.02 -12.12 3.86
CA LEU A 264 -10.94 -11.73 2.95
C LEU A 264 -9.58 -12.11 3.54
N TYR A 265 -9.26 -11.68 4.77
CA TYR A 265 -7.98 -12.03 5.37
C TYR A 265 -7.76 -13.53 5.52
N ARG A 266 -8.79 -14.32 5.88
CA ARG A 266 -8.70 -15.79 5.95
C ARG A 266 -8.31 -16.40 4.61
N ALA A 267 -8.88 -15.90 3.51
CA ALA A 267 -8.60 -16.37 2.16
C ALA A 267 -7.18 -15.99 1.72
N TYR A 268 -6.84 -14.69 1.80
CA TYR A 268 -5.52 -14.18 1.39
C TYR A 268 -4.40 -14.85 2.19
N ARG A 269 -4.50 -14.87 3.53
CA ARG A 269 -3.51 -15.55 4.39
C ARG A 269 -3.56 -17.07 4.30
N GLY A 270 -4.58 -17.66 3.68
CA GLY A 270 -4.68 -19.10 3.42
C GLY A 270 -3.75 -19.57 2.29
N ASP A 271 -3.22 -18.66 1.48
CA ASP A 271 -2.31 -18.98 0.39
C ASP A 271 -0.95 -19.51 0.89
N ARG A 272 -0.54 -20.68 0.38
CA ARG A 272 0.68 -21.36 0.82
C ARG A 272 1.97 -20.64 0.44
N ALA A 273 1.99 -19.87 -0.66
CA ALA A 273 3.16 -19.08 -1.05
C ALA A 273 3.33 -17.88 -0.12
N LEU A 274 2.25 -17.17 0.21
CA LEU A 274 2.29 -16.08 1.19
C LEU A 274 2.69 -16.60 2.59
N GLN A 275 2.13 -17.73 3.02
CA GLN A 275 2.52 -18.36 4.29
C GLN A 275 4.02 -18.70 4.32
N SER A 276 4.62 -19.12 3.20
CA SER A 276 6.06 -19.47 3.16
C SER A 276 6.99 -18.28 3.46
N VAL A 277 6.54 -17.05 3.18
CA VAL A 277 7.29 -15.84 3.52
C VAL A 277 7.10 -15.48 4.99
N HIS A 278 5.85 -15.51 5.48
CA HIS A 278 5.54 -15.27 6.90
C HIS A 278 6.20 -16.27 7.85
N GLU A 279 6.36 -17.53 7.43
CA GLU A 279 7.04 -18.59 8.18
C GLU A 279 8.56 -18.34 8.28
N ARG A 280 9.17 -17.51 7.42
CA ARG A 280 10.63 -17.33 7.31
C ARG A 280 11.20 -16.11 8.05
N GLY A 281 10.40 -15.09 8.30
CA GLY A 281 10.92 -13.89 8.95
C GLY A 281 9.86 -12.82 9.19
N PRO A 282 10.25 -11.73 9.87
CA PRO A 282 9.32 -10.68 10.25
C PRO A 282 8.86 -9.85 9.05
N MET A 283 7.61 -9.42 9.09
CA MET A 283 7.03 -8.44 8.18
C MET A 283 6.77 -7.11 8.89
N ILE A 284 7.14 -6.01 8.25
CA ILE A 284 6.75 -4.64 8.60
C ILE A 284 5.69 -4.23 7.56
N VAL A 285 4.48 -3.93 8.00
CA VAL A 285 3.32 -3.71 7.11
C VAL A 285 2.59 -2.40 7.42
N THR A 286 2.17 -1.71 6.37
CA THR A 286 1.12 -0.68 6.39
C THR A 286 -0.05 -1.12 5.51
N TRP A 287 -1.19 -0.44 5.60
CA TRP A 287 -2.30 -0.60 4.66
C TRP A 287 -2.16 0.37 3.49
N ASP A 288 -3.02 0.22 2.48
CA ASP A 288 -3.38 1.24 1.51
C ASP A 288 -4.91 1.39 1.50
N ASP A 289 -5.54 1.64 0.35
CA ASP A 289 -6.97 1.85 0.22
C ASP A 289 -7.76 0.54 0.27
N HIS A 290 -7.31 -0.52 -0.40
CA HIS A 290 -8.07 -1.75 -0.56
C HIS A 290 -8.23 -2.60 0.72
N GLU A 291 -7.47 -2.31 1.79
CA GLU A 291 -7.80 -2.78 3.13
C GLU A 291 -9.17 -2.30 3.62
N PHE A 292 -9.70 -1.20 3.07
CA PHE A 292 -11.03 -0.66 3.33
C PHE A 292 -11.89 -0.59 2.05
N SER A 293 -11.52 0.25 1.10
CA SER A 293 -12.27 0.53 -0.13
C SER A 293 -11.37 1.26 -1.12
N ASN A 294 -11.39 0.82 -2.38
CA ASN A 294 -10.67 1.46 -3.50
C ASN A 294 -10.78 3.00 -3.48
N ASP A 295 -9.67 3.69 -3.70
CA ASP A 295 -9.44 5.14 -3.72
C ASP A 295 -10.01 5.89 -2.50
N CYS A 296 -10.16 5.24 -1.34
CA CYS A 296 -10.82 5.86 -0.19
C CYS A 296 -10.10 7.10 0.32
N HIS A 297 -10.84 8.03 0.93
CA HIS A 297 -10.27 9.09 1.76
C HIS A 297 -10.91 9.05 3.16
N GLY A 298 -10.10 8.77 4.18
CA GLY A 298 -10.59 8.51 5.53
C GLY A 298 -11.57 7.34 5.58
N SER A 299 -12.85 7.64 5.83
CA SER A 299 -13.93 6.65 5.92
C SER A 299 -14.88 6.65 4.72
N THR A 300 -14.50 7.27 3.61
CA THR A 300 -15.37 7.43 2.43
C THR A 300 -14.83 6.60 1.27
N GLY A 301 -15.68 5.74 0.69
CA GLY A 301 -15.39 5.01 -0.55
C GLY A 301 -15.74 5.82 -1.80
N THR A 302 -15.48 5.28 -3.00
CA THR A 302 -15.67 6.01 -4.27
C THR A 302 -16.36 5.19 -5.38
N TYR A 303 -17.14 4.16 -5.05
CA TYR A 303 -17.75 3.28 -6.06
C TYR A 303 -18.85 3.95 -6.88
N PHE A 304 -19.53 4.94 -6.29
CA PHE A 304 -20.75 5.50 -6.86
C PHE A 304 -20.55 6.91 -7.42
N GLY A 305 -19.30 7.37 -7.50
CA GLY A 305 -18.91 8.64 -8.11
C GLY A 305 -19.65 9.85 -7.58
N GLY A 306 -20.06 9.81 -6.31
CA GLY A 306 -20.82 10.86 -5.62
C GLY A 306 -22.34 10.86 -5.87
N THR A 307 -22.89 9.85 -6.56
CA THR A 307 -24.36 9.71 -6.68
C THR A 307 -25.05 9.39 -5.34
N VAL A 308 -24.28 8.86 -4.39
CA VAL A 308 -24.67 8.68 -2.99
C VAL A 308 -23.51 9.08 -2.07
N ASP A 309 -23.81 9.39 -0.81
CA ASP A 309 -22.77 9.56 0.22
C ASP A 309 -22.23 8.19 0.62
N GLU A 310 -20.93 7.99 0.43
CA GLU A 310 -20.21 6.74 0.70
C GLU A 310 -19.42 6.80 2.01
N SER A 311 -19.63 7.85 2.82
CA SER A 311 -19.00 8.01 4.12
C SER A 311 -19.55 6.99 5.12
N ASP A 312 -18.73 6.00 5.49
CA ASP A 312 -19.11 4.94 6.41
C ASP A 312 -18.00 4.65 7.44
N VAL A 313 -18.09 5.33 8.58
CA VAL A 313 -17.20 5.12 9.73
C VAL A 313 -17.34 3.71 10.32
N ALA A 314 -18.53 3.10 10.27
CA ALA A 314 -18.73 1.77 10.84
C ALA A 314 -18.00 0.71 9.99
N ARG A 315 -18.12 0.80 8.66
CA ARG A 315 -17.36 -0.03 7.72
C ARG A 315 -15.86 0.20 7.84
N ARG A 316 -15.38 1.45 7.91
CA ARG A 316 -13.95 1.75 8.10
C ARG A 316 -13.40 1.12 9.38
N LYS A 317 -14.14 1.21 10.49
CA LYS A 317 -13.74 0.58 11.75
C LYS A 317 -13.79 -0.94 11.73
N ALA A 318 -14.70 -1.53 10.94
CA ALA A 318 -14.72 -2.97 10.72
C ALA A 318 -13.48 -3.43 9.94
N ALA A 319 -13.07 -2.69 8.90
CA ALA A 319 -11.83 -2.90 8.18
C ALA A 319 -10.59 -2.75 9.09
N ASN A 320 -10.51 -1.66 9.85
CA ASN A 320 -9.41 -1.40 10.80
C ASN A 320 -9.27 -2.54 11.82
N GLN A 321 -10.39 -3.03 12.36
CA GLN A 321 -10.39 -4.15 13.31
C GLN A 321 -9.85 -5.43 12.67
N ALA A 322 -10.35 -5.78 11.48
CA ALA A 322 -9.88 -6.98 10.77
C ALA A 322 -8.39 -6.87 10.45
N TRP A 323 -7.92 -5.72 9.96
CA TRP A 323 -6.50 -5.50 9.69
C TRP A 323 -5.65 -5.64 10.97
N PHE A 324 -6.08 -5.03 12.07
CA PHE A 324 -5.42 -5.18 13.38
C PHE A 324 -5.35 -6.64 13.83
N GLU A 325 -6.42 -7.41 13.65
CA GLU A 325 -6.49 -8.81 14.04
C GLU A 325 -5.52 -9.68 13.22
N TYR A 326 -5.38 -9.40 11.93
CA TYR A 326 -4.69 -10.28 10.97
C TYR A 326 -3.26 -9.90 10.62
N MET A 327 -2.80 -8.71 11.00
CA MET A 327 -1.44 -8.24 10.74
C MET A 327 -0.53 -8.36 11.96
N PRO A 328 0.75 -8.79 11.78
CA PRO A 328 1.69 -9.02 12.88
C PRO A 328 2.36 -7.72 13.35
N ILE A 329 1.57 -6.70 13.62
CA ILE A 329 2.06 -5.36 13.98
C ILE A 329 2.12 -5.14 15.47
N ASP A 330 2.97 -4.20 15.84
CA ASP A 330 2.99 -3.56 17.14
C ASP A 330 2.25 -2.21 17.08
N VAL A 331 1.35 -1.97 18.03
CA VAL A 331 0.53 -0.74 18.06
C VAL A 331 1.02 0.18 19.17
N GLN A 332 1.51 1.36 18.77
CA GLN A 332 1.86 2.50 19.64
C GLN A 332 2.87 2.21 20.76
N ASP A 333 3.65 1.13 20.67
CA ASP A 333 4.48 0.60 21.77
C ASP A 333 3.68 0.37 23.06
N ASP A 334 2.33 0.35 23.00
CA ASP A 334 1.44 0.23 24.16
C ASP A 334 1.22 -1.26 24.45
N PRO A 335 1.80 -1.79 25.54
CA PRO A 335 1.72 -3.22 25.84
C PRO A 335 0.32 -3.67 26.27
N GLU A 336 -0.60 -2.75 26.53
CA GLU A 336 -1.97 -3.05 26.93
C GLU A 336 -2.98 -2.70 25.83
N PHE A 337 -2.51 -2.33 24.62
CA PHE A 337 -3.41 -1.98 23.52
C PHE A 337 -4.31 -3.16 23.16
N ASP A 338 -5.62 -2.89 23.19
CA ASP A 338 -6.66 -3.75 22.67
C ASP A 338 -7.57 -2.88 21.80
N TYR A 339 -7.94 -3.37 20.62
CA TYR A 339 -8.72 -2.56 19.69
C TYR A 339 -10.14 -2.36 20.24
N ASP A 340 -10.48 -1.11 20.52
CA ASP A 340 -11.80 -0.72 21.02
C ASP A 340 -12.70 -0.28 19.85
N PRO A 341 -13.68 -1.10 19.41
CA PRO A 341 -14.61 -0.71 18.36
C PRO A 341 -15.54 0.44 18.76
N SER A 342 -15.48 0.95 20.00
CA SER A 342 -16.18 2.15 20.44
C SER A 342 -15.35 3.44 20.33
N ALA A 343 -14.02 3.34 20.12
CA ALA A 343 -13.13 4.49 19.94
C ALA A 343 -13.52 5.35 18.73
N ALA A 344 -13.23 6.65 18.76
CA ALA A 344 -13.60 7.56 17.68
C ALA A 344 -12.63 7.44 16.49
N PHE A 345 -13.18 7.46 15.27
CA PHE A 345 -12.40 7.62 14.05
C PHE A 345 -12.29 9.12 13.67
N PRO A 346 -11.15 9.58 13.14
CA PRO A 346 -9.86 8.89 13.09
C PRO A 346 -9.17 8.84 14.46
N GLY A 347 -8.30 7.84 14.66
CA GLY A 347 -7.50 7.68 15.89
C GLY A 347 -7.86 6.45 16.74
N ASP A 348 -8.87 5.69 16.33
CA ASP A 348 -9.20 4.35 16.83
C ASP A 348 -8.06 3.35 16.60
N LEU A 349 -7.31 3.52 15.51
CA LEU A 349 -6.10 2.78 15.21
C LEU A 349 -5.07 3.70 14.55
N VAL A 350 -3.86 3.73 15.08
CA VAL A 350 -2.74 4.52 14.56
C VAL A 350 -1.62 3.57 14.20
N ILE A 351 -1.23 3.56 12.93
CA ILE A 351 -0.35 2.52 12.38
C ILE A 351 1.01 3.06 11.90
N TYR A 352 1.16 4.36 11.69
CA TYR A 352 2.46 4.94 11.35
C TYR A 352 3.46 4.74 12.50
N ARG A 353 4.67 4.31 12.17
CA ARG A 353 5.71 3.92 13.14
C ARG A 353 7.07 3.75 12.47
N ASP A 354 8.14 3.73 13.25
CA ASP A 354 9.52 3.65 12.77
C ASP A 354 10.31 2.45 13.33
N PHE A 355 11.39 2.12 12.62
CA PHE A 355 12.27 0.99 12.90
C PHE A 355 13.73 1.35 12.67
N VAL A 356 14.59 0.94 13.60
CA VAL A 356 16.04 1.08 13.50
C VAL A 356 16.69 -0.29 13.31
N TRP A 357 17.59 -0.39 12.34
CA TRP A 357 18.39 -1.59 12.09
C TRP A 357 19.88 -1.24 12.10
N GLY A 358 20.54 -1.54 13.23
CA GLY A 358 21.95 -1.22 13.41
C GLY A 358 22.26 0.26 13.27
N GLN A 359 23.45 0.57 12.77
CA GLN A 359 23.89 1.92 12.44
C GLN A 359 23.29 2.47 11.13
N HIS A 360 22.70 1.63 10.29
CA HIS A 360 22.51 1.99 8.89
C HIS A 360 21.09 2.38 8.51
N LEU A 361 20.04 1.71 9.00
CA LEU A 361 18.67 2.00 8.57
C LEU A 361 17.86 2.65 9.68
N HIS A 362 17.22 3.77 9.35
CA HIS A 362 16.00 4.24 9.99
C HIS A 362 14.86 4.18 8.96
N LEU A 363 13.91 3.26 9.15
CA LEU A 363 12.73 3.11 8.31
C LEU A 363 11.53 3.76 9.01
N ALA A 364 10.91 4.78 8.41
CA ALA A 364 9.64 5.34 8.87
C ALA A 364 8.52 4.88 7.92
N MET A 365 7.49 4.25 8.48
CA MET A 365 6.28 3.81 7.79
C MET A 365 5.17 4.82 8.05
N THR A 366 4.53 5.34 6.99
CA THR A 366 3.40 6.27 7.09
C THR A 366 2.06 5.58 6.82
N ASP A 367 0.98 6.30 7.15
CA ASP A 367 -0.41 6.02 6.76
C ASP A 367 -0.93 7.18 5.91
N GLU A 368 -1.19 6.92 4.63
CA GLU A 368 -1.61 7.95 3.67
C GLU A 368 -3.11 7.96 3.39
N ARG A 369 -3.90 7.09 4.05
CA ARG A 369 -5.35 6.94 3.78
C ARG A 369 -6.24 7.47 4.89
N THR A 370 -5.83 7.38 6.15
CA THR A 370 -6.71 7.73 7.30
C THR A 370 -7.02 9.22 7.39
N TRP A 371 -6.02 10.08 7.16
CA TRP A 371 -6.13 11.53 7.35
C TRP A 371 -6.20 12.33 6.05
N ARG A 372 -6.14 11.67 4.89
CA ARG A 372 -6.09 12.38 3.63
C ARG A 372 -7.39 13.13 3.34
N SER A 373 -7.26 14.29 2.72
CA SER A 373 -8.40 15.00 2.15
C SER A 373 -8.97 14.21 0.97
N ASP A 374 -10.21 14.49 0.61
CA ASP A 374 -10.75 14.06 -0.68
C ASP A 374 -9.89 14.59 -1.84
N HIS A 375 -10.02 13.96 -3.00
CA HIS A 375 -9.45 14.42 -4.24
C HIS A 375 -9.91 15.84 -4.54
N PRO A 376 -9.02 16.74 -5.00
CA PRO A 376 -9.41 18.13 -5.22
C PRO A 376 -10.61 18.27 -6.17
N ILE A 377 -10.61 17.53 -7.28
CA ILE A 377 -11.77 17.47 -8.19
C ILE A 377 -12.68 16.32 -7.74
N ARG A 378 -13.87 16.66 -7.25
CA ARG A 378 -14.89 15.68 -6.91
C ARG A 378 -15.39 14.94 -8.16
N GLU A 379 -15.70 13.66 -8.01
CA GLU A 379 -16.26 12.86 -9.11
C GLU A 379 -17.65 13.35 -9.56
N ASP A 380 -18.40 13.99 -8.68
CA ASP A 380 -19.70 14.61 -8.94
C ASP A 380 -19.60 16.08 -9.37
N ALA A 381 -18.39 16.62 -9.61
CA ALA A 381 -18.26 18.02 -10.00
C ALA A 381 -18.97 18.32 -11.33
N PHE A 382 -19.77 19.38 -11.43
CA PHE A 382 -20.43 19.68 -12.70
C PHE A 382 -19.41 20.19 -13.73
N PRO A 383 -19.26 19.56 -14.92
CA PRO A 383 -18.17 19.87 -15.84
C PRO A 383 -18.07 21.36 -16.22
N ALA A 384 -19.21 22.03 -16.41
CA ALA A 384 -19.24 23.43 -16.84
C ALA A 384 -18.87 24.43 -15.74
N THR A 385 -18.82 24.04 -14.47
CA THR A 385 -18.54 24.98 -13.37
C THR A 385 -17.18 25.65 -13.57
N VAL A 386 -17.18 26.98 -13.60
CA VAL A 386 -15.96 27.78 -13.62
C VAL A 386 -15.38 27.87 -12.21
N VAL A 387 -14.11 27.50 -12.09
CA VAL A 387 -13.38 27.45 -10.81
C VAL A 387 -12.24 28.45 -10.72
N VAL A 388 -11.86 29.06 -11.84
CA VAL A 388 -10.94 30.21 -11.89
C VAL A 388 -11.43 31.21 -12.92
N ASP A 389 -11.66 32.47 -12.52
CA ASP A 389 -12.11 33.54 -13.42
C ASP A 389 -10.99 34.10 -14.31
N GLU A 390 -11.37 34.85 -15.36
CA GLU A 390 -10.42 35.45 -16.29
C GLU A 390 -9.40 36.37 -15.61
N ALA A 391 -9.85 37.19 -14.66
CA ALA A 391 -9.00 38.17 -13.99
C ALA A 391 -7.87 37.47 -13.24
N THR A 392 -8.19 36.35 -12.60
CA THR A 392 -7.26 35.52 -11.85
C THR A 392 -6.32 34.76 -12.77
N VAL A 393 -6.82 34.20 -13.89
CA VAL A 393 -5.96 33.58 -14.92
C VAL A 393 -4.91 34.58 -15.42
N LEU A 394 -5.33 35.80 -15.76
CA LEU A 394 -4.43 36.87 -16.23
C LEU A 394 -3.46 37.33 -15.15
N ALA A 395 -3.88 37.37 -13.87
CA ALA A 395 -3.01 37.73 -12.77
C ALA A 395 -1.89 36.70 -12.53
N GLU A 396 -2.23 35.41 -12.61
CA GLU A 396 -1.30 34.32 -12.34
C GLU A 396 -0.38 34.00 -13.53
N LEU A 397 -0.91 34.04 -14.75
CA LEU A 397 -0.19 33.60 -15.96
C LEU A 397 0.26 34.73 -16.86
N GLY A 398 -0.31 35.93 -16.71
CA GLY A 398 -0.03 37.08 -17.59
C GLY A 398 -0.69 37.01 -18.97
N GLU A 399 -1.31 35.89 -19.32
CA GLU A 399 -2.01 35.66 -20.58
C GLU A 399 -3.17 34.67 -20.42
N LEU A 400 -4.05 34.62 -21.42
CA LEU A 400 -5.14 33.63 -21.48
C LEU A 400 -4.64 32.36 -22.21
N PRO A 401 -4.47 31.23 -21.50
CA PRO A 401 -4.02 29.99 -22.10
C PRO A 401 -5.11 29.37 -22.99
N ALA A 402 -4.72 28.40 -23.83
CA ALA A 402 -5.65 27.71 -24.73
C ALA A 402 -6.77 26.96 -23.99
N TYR A 403 -6.49 26.46 -22.78
CA TYR A 403 -7.47 25.78 -21.93
C TYR A 403 -8.41 26.73 -21.16
N ALA A 404 -8.22 28.06 -21.25
CA ALA A 404 -9.19 29.01 -20.72
C ALA A 404 -10.40 29.09 -21.65
N ARG A 405 -11.59 28.82 -21.12
CA ARG A 405 -12.82 28.60 -21.88
C ARG A 405 -13.84 29.71 -21.63
N PRO A 406 -14.60 30.11 -22.66
CA PRO A 406 -15.58 31.19 -22.55
C PRO A 406 -16.69 30.79 -21.57
N TYR A 407 -17.06 31.73 -20.70
CA TYR A 407 -18.09 31.49 -19.69
C TYR A 407 -19.03 32.67 -19.51
N PHE A 408 -20.16 32.40 -18.87
CA PHE A 408 -21.20 33.37 -18.60
C PHE A 408 -21.94 33.01 -17.29
N ASP A 409 -22.53 34.02 -16.65
CA ASP A 409 -23.36 33.82 -15.46
C ASP A 409 -24.75 33.32 -15.87
N VAL A 410 -25.01 32.03 -15.58
CA VAL A 410 -26.26 31.38 -15.94
C VAL A 410 -27.47 31.96 -15.19
N ASP A 411 -27.25 32.53 -14.00
CA ASP A 411 -28.33 33.07 -13.17
C ASP A 411 -28.91 34.37 -13.75
N THR A 412 -28.10 35.12 -14.52
CA THR A 412 -28.51 36.39 -15.11
C THR A 412 -28.72 36.33 -16.62
N TRP A 413 -28.24 35.28 -17.30
CA TRP A 413 -28.38 35.10 -18.74
C TRP A 413 -29.84 34.97 -19.20
N ASP A 414 -30.23 35.80 -20.16
CA ASP A 414 -31.60 35.89 -20.69
C ASP A 414 -32.68 35.95 -19.58
N GLY A 415 -32.37 36.64 -18.48
CA GLY A 415 -33.27 36.75 -17.32
C GLY A 415 -33.50 35.44 -16.55
N GLY A 416 -32.60 34.46 -16.69
CA GLY A 416 -32.63 33.17 -16.01
C GLY A 416 -33.40 32.08 -16.77
N SER A 417 -33.90 32.36 -17.98
CA SER A 417 -34.69 31.40 -18.76
C SER A 417 -33.90 30.12 -19.10
N LEU A 418 -32.63 30.27 -19.47
CA LEU A 418 -31.74 29.15 -19.79
C LEU A 418 -31.45 28.31 -18.55
N ARG A 419 -31.19 28.96 -17.41
CA ARG A 419 -31.02 28.29 -16.11
C ARG A 419 -32.24 27.42 -15.79
N ASP A 420 -33.43 27.99 -15.86
CA ASP A 420 -34.67 27.28 -15.53
C ASP A 420 -34.88 26.07 -16.45
N ALA A 421 -34.53 26.18 -17.73
CA ALA A 421 -34.60 25.07 -18.67
C ALA A 421 -33.58 23.95 -18.35
N LEU A 422 -32.33 24.30 -18.05
CA LEU A 422 -31.30 23.33 -17.63
C LEU A 422 -31.74 22.62 -16.34
N VAL A 423 -32.15 23.38 -15.32
CA VAL A 423 -32.69 22.84 -14.05
C VAL A 423 -33.85 21.88 -14.30
N ALA A 424 -34.78 22.24 -15.19
CA ALA A 424 -35.93 21.39 -15.51
C ALA A 424 -35.53 20.09 -16.22
N ALA A 425 -34.46 20.10 -17.02
CA ALA A 425 -33.96 18.93 -17.75
C ALA A 425 -33.04 18.03 -16.91
N ALA A 426 -32.54 18.51 -15.77
CA ALA A 426 -31.52 17.83 -14.96
C ALA A 426 -31.86 16.36 -14.64
N GLY A 427 -33.12 16.08 -14.29
CA GLY A 427 -33.57 14.71 -13.99
C GLY A 427 -33.58 13.78 -15.20
N ASP A 428 -33.84 14.30 -16.40
CA ASP A 428 -33.85 13.51 -17.64
C ASP A 428 -32.42 13.24 -18.15
N ILE A 429 -31.49 14.16 -17.87
CA ILE A 429 -30.08 14.06 -18.29
C ILE A 429 -29.22 13.35 -17.24
N GLY A 430 -29.61 13.39 -15.97
CA GLY A 430 -28.91 12.74 -14.86
C GLY A 430 -27.78 13.58 -14.26
N TYR A 431 -28.02 14.85 -13.96
CA TYR A 431 -27.13 15.69 -13.14
C TYR A 431 -27.91 16.39 -12.03
N ASP A 432 -27.24 16.89 -10.99
CA ASP A 432 -27.92 17.62 -9.92
C ASP A 432 -28.33 19.03 -10.40
N PRO A 433 -29.64 19.39 -10.37
CA PRO A 433 -30.09 20.73 -10.74
C PRO A 433 -29.48 21.85 -9.89
N ALA A 434 -28.98 21.56 -8.68
CA ALA A 434 -28.31 22.53 -7.83
C ALA A 434 -27.00 23.06 -8.42
N TRP A 435 -26.39 22.31 -9.35
CA TRP A 435 -25.15 22.73 -10.01
C TRP A 435 -25.34 23.83 -11.06
N ILE A 436 -26.58 24.08 -11.49
CA ILE A 436 -26.89 25.10 -12.50
C ILE A 436 -27.02 26.46 -11.80
N THR A 437 -25.89 27.08 -11.51
CA THR A 437 -25.77 28.40 -10.88
C THR A 437 -24.40 29.02 -11.17
N GLY A 438 -24.32 30.34 -11.12
CA GLY A 438 -23.08 31.10 -11.30
C GLY A 438 -22.47 31.00 -12.69
N ASP A 439 -21.16 31.15 -12.76
CA ASP A 439 -20.39 31.13 -13.99
C ASP A 439 -20.25 29.70 -14.55
N LEU A 440 -20.78 29.48 -15.75
CA LEU A 440 -20.74 28.21 -16.47
C LEU A 440 -20.06 28.34 -17.84
N ASP A 441 -19.32 27.29 -18.21
CA ASP A 441 -18.70 27.11 -19.53
C ASP A 441 -19.74 27.14 -20.66
N ALA A 442 -19.65 28.15 -21.52
CA ALA A 442 -20.63 28.41 -22.56
C ALA A 442 -20.70 27.30 -23.62
N GLU A 443 -19.55 26.74 -23.96
CA GLU A 443 -19.45 25.69 -24.97
C GLU A 443 -20.01 24.36 -24.45
N PHE A 444 -19.75 24.01 -23.18
CA PHE A 444 -20.36 22.83 -22.56
C PHE A 444 -21.88 22.99 -22.45
N VAL A 445 -22.35 24.18 -22.03
CA VAL A 445 -23.78 24.47 -21.95
C VAL A 445 -24.45 24.35 -23.32
N ASN A 446 -23.82 24.84 -24.40
CA ASN A 446 -24.32 24.61 -25.76
C ASN A 446 -24.43 23.13 -26.12
N GLY A 447 -23.47 22.31 -25.69
CA GLY A 447 -23.57 20.85 -25.81
C GLY A 447 -24.78 20.27 -25.08
N LEU A 448 -25.06 20.75 -23.86
CA LEU A 448 -26.27 20.35 -23.12
C LEU A 448 -27.55 20.80 -23.80
N ILE A 449 -27.60 22.02 -24.34
CA ILE A 449 -28.76 22.53 -25.09
C ILE A 449 -29.09 21.61 -26.26
N GLU A 450 -28.08 21.17 -27.03
CA GLU A 450 -28.28 20.26 -28.16
C GLU A 450 -28.80 18.89 -27.72
N ILE A 451 -28.39 18.41 -26.53
CA ILE A 451 -28.91 17.15 -25.96
C ILE A 451 -30.37 17.32 -25.51
N ILE A 452 -30.69 18.44 -24.85
CA ILE A 452 -32.01 18.71 -24.26
C ILE A 452 -33.06 19.03 -25.34
N ASP A 453 -32.68 19.81 -26.34
CA ASP A 453 -33.55 20.25 -27.42
C ASP A 453 -32.87 20.07 -28.80
N PRO A 454 -32.74 18.82 -29.28
CA PRO A 454 -32.09 18.54 -30.54
C PRO A 454 -32.78 19.28 -31.70
N GLY A 455 -32.04 20.18 -32.36
CA GLY A 455 -32.56 21.01 -33.44
C GLY A 455 -33.17 22.36 -33.03
N GLY A 456 -33.14 22.72 -31.75
CA GLY A 456 -33.35 24.10 -31.25
C GLY A 456 -34.77 24.65 -31.44
N ALA A 457 -35.79 23.88 -31.06
CA ALA A 457 -37.18 24.30 -31.19
C ALA A 457 -37.65 25.26 -30.06
N THR A 458 -36.99 25.21 -28.92
CA THR A 458 -37.39 25.81 -27.64
C THR A 458 -36.26 26.51 -26.91
N LEU A 459 -35.03 25.99 -27.01
CA LEU A 459 -33.83 26.59 -26.42
C LEU A 459 -32.96 27.22 -27.50
N THR A 460 -32.44 28.41 -27.19
CA THR A 460 -31.52 29.13 -28.09
C THR A 460 -30.11 28.87 -27.63
N ALA A 461 -29.31 28.22 -28.47
CA ALA A 461 -27.88 28.08 -28.24
C ALA A 461 -27.19 29.46 -28.22
N ILE A 462 -26.18 29.59 -27.36
CA ILE A 462 -25.34 30.78 -27.27
C ILE A 462 -24.56 30.89 -28.59
N SER A 463 -24.66 32.03 -29.28
CA SER A 463 -24.06 32.19 -30.60
C SER A 463 -22.54 32.31 -30.52
N ASP A 464 -21.83 31.91 -31.59
CA ASP A 464 -20.38 32.09 -31.70
C ASP A 464 -19.93 33.55 -31.48
N ALA A 465 -20.77 34.51 -31.89
CA ALA A 465 -20.49 35.93 -31.70
C ALA A 465 -20.56 36.34 -30.23
N GLU A 466 -21.51 35.79 -29.46
CA GLU A 466 -21.61 36.00 -28.01
C GLU A 466 -20.44 35.33 -27.30
N ILE A 467 -20.15 34.07 -27.64
CA ILE A 467 -19.02 33.30 -27.09
C ILE A 467 -17.69 34.04 -27.27
N GLN A 468 -17.45 34.63 -28.45
CA GLN A 468 -16.21 35.38 -28.72
C GLN A 468 -16.06 36.66 -27.87
N MET A 469 -17.15 37.17 -27.28
CA MET A 469 -17.13 38.36 -26.43
C MET A 469 -17.14 38.02 -24.93
N MET A 470 -17.27 36.75 -24.57
CA MET A 470 -17.30 36.29 -23.17
C MET A 470 -15.92 36.32 -22.53
N PRO A 471 -15.84 36.54 -21.20
CA PRO A 471 -14.62 36.29 -20.45
C PRO A 471 -14.24 34.80 -20.53
N ARG A 472 -12.94 34.50 -20.37
CA ARG A 472 -12.38 33.15 -20.46
C ARG A 472 -11.70 32.73 -19.17
N GLY A 473 -12.17 31.64 -18.56
CA GLY A 473 -11.74 31.13 -17.26
C GLY A 473 -11.42 29.64 -17.32
N VAL A 474 -11.14 29.03 -16.18
CA VAL A 474 -10.92 27.58 -16.08
C VAL A 474 -12.16 26.93 -15.51
N SER A 475 -12.74 25.98 -16.25
CA SER A 475 -13.82 25.10 -15.80
C SER A 475 -13.31 23.69 -15.53
N TYR A 476 -14.12 22.80 -14.95
CA TYR A 476 -13.72 21.39 -14.83
C TYR A 476 -13.53 20.70 -16.19
N VAL A 477 -14.23 21.15 -17.25
CA VAL A 477 -13.94 20.74 -18.64
C VAL A 477 -12.53 21.11 -19.06
N SER A 478 -12.00 22.26 -18.64
CA SER A 478 -10.59 22.63 -18.87
C SER A 478 -9.60 21.64 -18.24
N MET A 479 -10.03 20.88 -17.23
CA MET A 479 -9.25 19.83 -16.55
C MET A 479 -9.50 18.43 -17.12
N GLY A 480 -10.35 18.31 -18.15
CA GLY A 480 -10.66 17.05 -18.82
C GLY A 480 -11.95 16.38 -18.35
N LYS A 481 -12.72 16.99 -17.44
CA LYS A 481 -13.98 16.41 -16.96
C LYS A 481 -15.06 16.49 -18.04
N THR A 482 -15.65 15.34 -18.37
CA THR A 482 -16.68 15.23 -19.42
C THR A 482 -17.97 14.55 -18.98
N SER A 483 -17.98 13.89 -17.83
CA SER A 483 -19.14 13.20 -17.25
C SER A 483 -19.53 13.79 -15.88
N PHE A 484 -20.77 13.53 -15.46
CA PHE A 484 -21.33 14.07 -14.21
C PHE A 484 -20.89 13.30 -12.96
N TYR A 485 -20.75 11.98 -13.03
CA TYR A 485 -20.37 11.12 -11.90
C TYR A 485 -19.30 10.15 -12.38
N GLY A 486 -18.04 10.55 -12.29
CA GLY A 486 -16.96 9.66 -12.70
C GLY A 486 -15.55 10.23 -12.52
N SER A 487 -14.60 9.30 -12.55
CA SER A 487 -13.20 9.54 -12.25
C SER A 487 -12.42 10.22 -13.39
N PHE A 488 -12.86 10.12 -14.64
CA PHE A 488 -12.15 10.75 -15.77
C PHE A 488 -12.21 12.28 -15.70
N GLY A 489 -11.05 12.93 -15.73
CA GLY A 489 -10.92 14.37 -15.52
C GLY A 489 -11.15 14.81 -14.08
N SER A 490 -11.33 13.86 -13.15
CA SER A 490 -11.40 14.10 -11.70
C SER A 490 -10.17 13.53 -11.00
N ARG A 491 -9.84 12.26 -11.30
CA ARG A 491 -8.72 11.50 -10.74
C ARG A 491 -7.89 10.81 -11.81
N ALA A 492 -8.53 10.29 -12.87
CA ALA A 492 -7.84 9.69 -14.00
C ALA A 492 -7.72 10.68 -15.16
N LEU A 493 -6.55 10.74 -15.82
CA LEU A 493 -6.32 11.53 -17.03
C LEU A 493 -6.75 13.01 -16.90
N VAL A 494 -6.16 13.70 -15.92
CA VAL A 494 -6.48 15.11 -15.62
C VAL A 494 -5.52 16.06 -16.33
N VAL A 495 -6.05 17.10 -16.98
CA VAL A 495 -5.25 18.08 -17.75
C VAL A 495 -4.41 18.93 -16.79
N LYS A 496 -3.11 18.62 -16.74
CA LYS A 496 -2.16 19.12 -15.73
C LYS A 496 -2.08 20.65 -15.66
N PRO A 497 -1.93 21.42 -16.76
CA PRO A 497 -1.77 22.88 -16.65
C PRO A 497 -2.97 23.60 -16.03
N ALA A 498 -4.20 23.19 -16.37
CA ALA A 498 -5.42 23.78 -15.81
C ALA A 498 -5.59 23.41 -14.33
N TYR A 499 -5.35 22.13 -14.01
CA TYR A 499 -5.36 21.63 -12.64
C TYR A 499 -4.34 22.35 -11.75
N ASP A 500 -3.09 22.47 -12.20
CA ASP A 500 -2.00 23.08 -11.42
C ASP A 500 -2.28 24.54 -11.04
N LEU A 501 -2.92 25.30 -11.93
CA LEU A 501 -3.32 26.68 -11.68
C LEU A 501 -4.38 26.74 -10.57
N TRP A 502 -5.41 25.90 -10.68
CA TRP A 502 -6.52 25.92 -9.74
C TRP A 502 -6.13 25.38 -8.37
N THR A 503 -5.45 24.24 -8.29
CA THR A 503 -5.08 23.65 -6.99
C THR A 503 -4.08 24.50 -6.23
N ARG A 504 -3.16 25.19 -6.91
CA ARG A 504 -2.28 26.18 -6.26
C ARG A 504 -3.08 27.25 -5.52
N GLN A 505 -4.16 27.74 -6.11
CA GLN A 505 -5.02 28.73 -5.46
C GLN A 505 -5.81 28.14 -4.29
N GLN A 506 -6.38 26.94 -4.46
CA GLN A 506 -7.09 26.26 -3.36
C GLN A 506 -6.15 25.98 -2.19
N PHE A 507 -4.93 25.55 -2.47
CA PHE A 507 -3.89 25.30 -1.48
C PHE A 507 -3.54 26.59 -0.72
N GLN A 508 -3.29 27.69 -1.43
CA GLN A 508 -2.99 28.98 -0.80
C GLN A 508 -4.17 29.51 0.03
N ALA A 509 -5.39 29.46 -0.51
CA ALA A 509 -6.59 29.97 0.15
C ALA A 509 -6.94 29.17 1.42
N SER A 510 -6.69 27.86 1.41
CA SER A 510 -6.95 26.97 2.53
C SER A 510 -5.82 26.91 3.56
N GLY A 511 -4.68 27.58 3.33
CA GLY A 511 -3.48 27.40 4.15
C GLY A 511 -2.89 25.98 4.06
N GLY A 512 -3.15 25.29 2.95
CA GLY A 512 -2.69 23.94 2.65
C GLY A 512 -3.60 22.82 3.13
N ALA A 513 -4.80 23.12 3.63
CA ALA A 513 -5.77 22.12 4.09
C ALA A 513 -6.44 21.36 2.94
N SER A 514 -6.47 21.91 1.72
CA SER A 514 -7.10 21.28 0.55
C SER A 514 -6.34 20.09 -0.03
N GLU A 515 -5.11 19.83 0.45
CA GLU A 515 -4.25 18.76 -0.04
C GLU A 515 -3.54 18.06 1.14
N GLN A 516 -4.25 17.79 2.24
CA GLN A 516 -3.67 17.03 3.35
C GLN A 516 -3.61 15.54 2.99
N VAL A 517 -2.51 14.87 3.36
CA VAL A 517 -2.34 13.42 3.18
C VAL A 517 -2.13 12.73 4.53
N LEU A 518 -1.04 13.08 5.22
CA LEU A 518 -0.65 12.46 6.49
C LEU A 518 -1.43 13.03 7.70
N GLY A 519 -2.05 14.21 7.55
CA GLY A 519 -2.48 15.04 8.68
C GLY A 519 -1.30 15.69 9.43
N GLU A 520 -1.58 16.74 10.20
CA GLU A 520 -0.53 17.60 10.77
C GLU A 520 0.40 16.87 11.77
N VAL A 521 -0.14 15.93 12.56
CA VAL A 521 0.62 15.24 13.60
C VAL A 521 1.61 14.24 13.00
N GLN A 522 1.17 13.41 12.04
CA GLN A 522 2.01 12.43 11.39
C GLN A 522 3.03 13.09 10.47
N GLU A 523 2.67 14.16 9.75
CA GLU A 523 3.60 14.93 8.93
C GLU A 523 4.76 15.47 9.79
N ALA A 524 4.44 16.11 10.92
CA ALA A 524 5.46 16.58 11.86
C ALA A 524 6.31 15.42 12.42
N TRP A 525 5.67 14.32 12.82
CA TRP A 525 6.36 13.12 13.29
C TRP A 525 7.34 12.56 12.25
N LEU A 526 6.95 12.44 10.98
CA LEU A 526 7.81 11.93 9.90
C LEU A 526 9.07 12.80 9.75
N ILE A 527 8.88 14.12 9.64
CA ILE A 527 9.99 15.06 9.47
C ILE A 527 10.91 15.04 10.69
N ASP A 528 10.37 15.10 11.91
CA ASP A 528 11.17 15.10 13.14
C ASP A 528 11.92 13.77 13.33
N THR A 529 11.27 12.64 13.05
CA THR A 529 11.85 11.29 13.19
C THR A 529 13.04 11.09 12.25
N LEU A 530 12.88 11.43 10.97
CA LEU A 530 13.95 11.23 9.98
C LEU A 530 15.05 12.29 10.09
N SER A 531 14.71 13.54 10.36
CA SER A 531 15.71 14.61 10.54
C SER A 531 16.53 14.45 11.82
N GLY A 532 15.94 13.90 12.88
CA GLY A 532 16.61 13.58 14.14
C GLY A 532 17.48 12.32 14.10
N SER A 533 17.43 11.57 13.00
CA SER A 533 18.13 10.28 12.88
C SER A 533 19.63 10.43 12.59
N ASP A 534 20.43 9.73 13.37
CA ASP A 534 21.87 9.53 13.16
C ASP A 534 22.20 8.28 12.33
N ARG A 535 21.18 7.56 11.84
CA ARG A 535 21.39 6.40 10.96
C ARG A 535 21.91 6.84 9.59
N THR A 536 22.66 5.94 8.94
CA THR A 536 23.24 6.22 7.61
C THR A 536 22.14 6.57 6.60
N TRP A 537 21.11 5.75 6.50
CA TRP A 537 19.98 5.85 5.57
C TRP A 537 18.70 6.19 6.31
N LYS A 538 17.93 7.12 5.74
CA LYS A 538 16.57 7.46 6.16
C LYS A 538 15.65 6.96 5.05
N VAL A 539 14.88 5.93 5.35
CA VAL A 539 13.95 5.31 4.40
C VAL A 539 12.54 5.65 4.81
N TRP A 540 11.76 6.17 3.87
CA TRP A 540 10.33 6.43 4.03
C TRP A 540 9.56 5.38 3.24
N GLY A 541 8.95 4.43 3.96
CA GLY A 541 8.01 3.47 3.37
C GLY A 541 6.61 4.06 3.39
N ASN A 542 6.00 4.16 2.21
CA ASN A 542 4.64 4.67 2.04
C ASN A 542 3.95 4.03 0.85
N GLU A 543 2.65 4.24 0.80
CA GLU A 543 1.70 3.70 -0.15
C GLU A 543 1.95 4.33 -1.54
N PHE A 544 1.98 5.67 -1.62
CA PHE A 544 1.86 6.40 -2.88
C PHE A 544 3.20 6.63 -3.58
N SER A 545 3.22 6.53 -4.92
CA SER A 545 4.34 7.10 -5.66
C SER A 545 4.43 8.62 -5.42
N VAL A 546 5.57 9.07 -4.90
CA VAL A 546 5.90 10.48 -4.68
C VAL A 546 6.18 11.15 -6.03
N SER A 547 6.76 10.40 -6.97
CA SER A 547 7.08 10.89 -8.30
C SER A 547 5.85 11.34 -9.06
N GLN A 548 5.97 12.50 -9.71
CA GLN A 548 4.99 12.94 -10.69
C GLN A 548 4.92 11.95 -11.87
N ILE A 549 3.71 11.57 -12.27
CA ILE A 549 3.45 10.66 -13.38
C ILE A 549 2.61 11.40 -14.42
N ALA A 550 3.30 12.12 -15.32
CA ALA A 550 2.65 12.89 -16.37
C ALA A 550 2.97 12.37 -17.78
N ILE A 551 2.04 12.51 -18.71
CA ILE A 551 2.25 12.21 -20.14
C ILE A 551 1.93 13.42 -21.01
N ASP A 552 2.85 13.74 -21.93
CA ASP A 552 2.63 14.79 -22.93
C ASP A 552 2.25 14.16 -24.26
N VAL A 553 0.99 14.33 -24.64
CA VAL A 553 0.45 13.81 -25.90
C VAL A 553 -0.05 14.93 -26.82
N ARG A 554 0.37 16.18 -26.57
CA ARG A 554 -0.04 17.35 -27.37
C ARG A 554 0.28 17.23 -28.86
N ASP A 555 1.37 16.55 -29.19
CA ASP A 555 1.80 16.29 -30.57
C ASP A 555 1.49 14.85 -31.05
N LEU A 556 0.84 14.04 -30.21
CA LEU A 556 0.63 12.60 -30.45
C LEU A 556 -0.86 12.21 -30.53
N ALA A 557 -1.74 12.96 -29.87
CA ALA A 557 -3.19 12.75 -29.87
C ALA A 557 -3.90 13.86 -30.68
N PRO A 558 -5.12 13.62 -31.19
CA PRO A 558 -5.96 14.62 -31.82
C PRO A 558 -6.68 15.47 -30.78
N ALA A 559 -7.16 16.64 -31.20
CA ALA A 559 -8.08 17.42 -30.38
C ALA A 559 -9.40 16.65 -30.11
N PRO A 560 -9.98 16.74 -28.91
CA PRO A 560 -9.53 17.57 -27.78
C PRO A 560 -8.50 16.90 -26.84
N PHE A 561 -8.11 15.64 -27.11
CA PHE A 561 -7.22 14.83 -26.25
C PHE A 561 -5.73 15.17 -26.32
N ASN A 562 -5.36 16.15 -27.14
CA ASN A 562 -3.98 16.56 -27.34
C ASN A 562 -3.49 17.46 -26.20
N GLN A 563 -3.32 16.88 -25.01
CA GLN A 563 -3.00 17.60 -23.77
C GLN A 563 -1.76 17.02 -23.06
N LEU A 564 -1.37 17.70 -21.99
CA LEU A 564 -0.47 17.19 -20.96
C LEU A 564 -1.32 16.73 -19.77
N TYR A 565 -1.24 15.46 -19.42
CA TYR A 565 -2.06 14.83 -18.38
C TYR A 565 -1.24 14.40 -17.18
N TYR A 566 -1.82 14.49 -15.98
CA TYR A 566 -1.52 13.53 -14.90
C TYR A 566 -2.28 12.24 -15.17
N LEU A 567 -1.64 11.10 -14.96
CA LEU A 567 -2.30 9.79 -15.16
C LEU A 567 -3.24 9.42 -14.02
N SER A 568 -2.83 9.67 -12.78
CA SER A 568 -3.64 9.49 -11.57
C SER A 568 -3.44 10.67 -10.61
N LEU A 569 -4.53 11.12 -9.99
CA LEU A 569 -4.51 12.05 -8.85
C LEU A 569 -4.87 11.38 -7.53
N ASP A 570 -4.99 10.05 -7.49
CA ASP A 570 -5.15 9.34 -6.21
C ASP A 570 -3.86 9.37 -5.37
N LEU A 571 -2.72 9.51 -6.05
CA LEU A 571 -1.38 9.60 -5.47
C LEU A 571 -0.98 11.03 -5.11
N TRP A 572 0.31 11.24 -4.79
CA TRP A 572 0.87 12.56 -4.48
C TRP A 572 0.71 13.62 -5.59
N ASP A 573 0.43 13.25 -6.83
CA ASP A 573 0.06 14.20 -7.90
C ASP A 573 -1.27 14.92 -7.62
N GLY A 574 -2.21 14.28 -6.93
CA GLY A 574 -3.45 14.89 -6.43
C GLY A 574 -3.24 15.88 -5.28
N HIS A 575 -2.06 15.84 -4.67
CA HIS A 575 -1.68 16.64 -3.51
C HIS A 575 -0.35 17.37 -3.75
N ARG A 576 -0.09 17.76 -5.01
CA ARG A 576 1.25 18.22 -5.45
C ARG A 576 1.84 19.40 -4.68
N ASN A 577 1.03 20.34 -4.22
CA ASN A 577 1.53 21.52 -3.50
C ASN A 577 1.94 21.12 -2.07
N ARG A 578 1.20 20.17 -1.47
CA ARG A 578 1.62 19.53 -0.21
C ARG A 578 2.84 18.64 -0.42
N ARG A 579 2.88 17.83 -1.49
CA ARG A 579 4.04 17.01 -1.88
C ARG A 579 5.30 17.86 -1.89
N ASP A 580 5.28 18.99 -2.59
CA ASP A 580 6.43 19.89 -2.71
C ASP A 580 6.88 20.44 -1.35
N THR A 581 5.94 20.68 -0.43
CA THR A 581 6.25 21.12 0.94
C THR A 581 6.98 20.04 1.73
N VAL A 582 6.43 18.82 1.74
CA VAL A 582 7.01 17.66 2.45
C VAL A 582 8.36 17.28 1.83
N LEU A 583 8.41 17.18 0.51
CA LEU A 583 9.61 16.85 -0.25
C LEU A 583 10.72 17.88 -0.04
N GLY A 584 10.40 19.17 0.04
CA GLY A 584 11.40 20.21 0.34
C GLY A 584 12.04 20.04 1.71
N GLN A 585 11.27 19.61 2.72
CA GLN A 585 11.79 19.31 4.06
C GLN A 585 12.65 18.04 4.04
N LEU A 586 12.17 16.97 3.41
CA LEU A 586 12.87 15.68 3.31
C LEU A 586 14.14 15.77 2.46
N ALA A 587 14.15 16.59 1.40
CA ALA A 587 15.32 16.87 0.59
C ALA A 587 16.42 17.61 1.36
N GLY A 588 16.17 18.09 2.58
CA GLY A 588 17.23 18.59 3.48
C GLY A 588 18.04 17.47 4.15
N ILE A 589 17.50 16.24 4.18
CA ILE A 589 18.04 15.10 4.91
C ILE A 589 19.04 14.34 4.02
N GLU A 590 20.20 13.98 4.58
CA GLU A 590 21.21 13.17 3.89
C GLU A 590 20.76 11.71 3.80
N ASN A 591 20.98 11.07 2.65
CA ASN A 591 20.65 9.67 2.36
C ASN A 591 19.15 9.35 2.54
N MET A 592 18.29 10.25 2.08
CA MET A 592 16.84 10.10 2.09
C MET A 592 16.37 9.30 0.87
N VAL A 593 15.64 8.21 1.11
CA VAL A 593 15.08 7.32 0.08
C VAL A 593 13.63 7.00 0.40
N ALA A 594 12.74 7.10 -0.58
CA ALA A 594 11.37 6.59 -0.47
C ALA A 594 11.27 5.20 -1.11
N VAL A 595 10.47 4.31 -0.51
CA VAL A 595 10.07 3.03 -1.10
C VAL A 595 8.54 3.00 -1.17
N THR A 596 7.99 2.79 -2.37
CA THR A 596 6.57 3.05 -2.66
C THR A 596 5.90 1.91 -3.43
N GLY A 597 4.57 1.84 -3.37
CA GLY A 597 3.72 0.83 -3.99
C GLY A 597 2.58 1.45 -4.81
N ASP A 598 1.35 0.95 -4.62
CA ASP A 598 0.07 1.37 -5.23
C ASP A 598 0.00 1.27 -6.77
N ILE A 599 0.89 1.94 -7.48
CA ILE A 599 0.75 2.22 -8.92
C ILE A 599 0.89 0.99 -9.83
N HIS A 600 1.19 -0.19 -9.29
CA HIS A 600 1.38 -1.45 -10.03
C HIS A 600 2.44 -1.36 -11.15
N ALA A 601 3.55 -0.66 -10.87
CA ALA A 601 4.66 -0.50 -11.80
C ALA A 601 6.00 -0.39 -11.07
N PHE A 602 7.07 -0.82 -11.75
CA PHE A 602 8.42 -0.60 -11.28
C PHE A 602 8.95 0.75 -11.75
N PHE A 603 9.25 1.65 -10.82
CA PHE A 603 9.92 2.93 -11.10
C PHE A 603 11.19 3.08 -10.27
N ALA A 604 12.21 3.71 -10.87
CA ALA A 604 13.37 4.21 -10.13
C ALA A 604 13.60 5.67 -10.52
N THR A 605 13.40 6.57 -9.57
CA THR A 605 13.18 7.99 -9.84
C THR A 605 13.92 8.88 -8.85
N THR A 606 13.92 10.18 -9.17
CA THR A 606 14.54 11.23 -8.36
C THR A 606 13.57 12.40 -8.17
N PRO A 607 12.42 12.19 -7.49
CA PRO A 607 11.38 13.21 -7.36
C PRO A 607 11.95 14.47 -6.72
N PHE A 608 11.51 15.63 -7.21
CA PHE A 608 12.01 16.94 -6.80
C PHE A 608 10.88 17.95 -6.66
N VAL A 609 11.13 18.99 -5.86
CA VAL A 609 10.22 20.12 -5.65
C VAL A 609 10.05 20.89 -6.96
N GLU A 610 8.81 21.17 -7.38
CA GLU A 610 8.53 21.90 -8.62
C GLU A 610 9.35 23.21 -8.70
N GLY A 611 10.12 23.36 -9.79
CA GLY A 611 10.98 24.52 -10.01
C GLY A 611 12.34 24.50 -9.29
N ASP A 612 12.62 23.54 -8.40
CA ASP A 612 13.91 23.38 -7.72
C ASP A 612 14.41 21.92 -7.78
N PRO A 613 15.04 21.50 -8.90
CA PRO A 613 15.52 20.14 -9.08
C PRO A 613 16.66 19.74 -8.12
N GLU A 614 17.23 20.67 -7.35
CA GLU A 614 18.23 20.33 -6.33
C GLU A 614 17.60 19.83 -5.02
N GLN A 615 16.37 20.24 -4.73
CA GLN A 615 15.56 19.68 -3.65
C GLN A 615 14.90 18.39 -4.12
N ARG A 616 15.65 17.29 -4.03
CA ARG A 616 15.24 15.95 -4.46
C ARG A 616 15.60 14.87 -3.44
N ILE A 617 14.91 13.75 -3.56
CA ILE A 617 15.25 12.47 -2.91
C ILE A 617 15.38 11.37 -3.98
N ILE A 618 15.71 10.15 -3.55
CA ILE A 618 15.57 8.95 -4.40
C ILE A 618 14.25 8.28 -4.06
N GLU A 619 13.57 7.72 -5.06
CA GLU A 619 12.42 6.87 -4.86
C GLU A 619 12.58 5.56 -5.65
N LEU A 620 12.19 4.46 -4.99
CA LEU A 620 12.23 3.10 -5.51
C LEU A 620 10.85 2.47 -5.36
N THR A 621 10.08 2.44 -6.45
CA THR A 621 8.71 1.92 -6.47
C THR A 621 8.72 0.45 -6.88
N THR A 622 8.06 -0.39 -6.07
CA THR A 622 7.81 -1.80 -6.42
C THR A 622 6.53 -1.94 -7.25
N SER A 623 6.50 -2.94 -8.12
CA SER A 623 5.27 -3.35 -8.79
C SER A 623 4.45 -4.29 -7.91
N SER A 624 3.27 -4.67 -8.41
CA SER A 624 2.34 -5.58 -7.76
C SER A 624 2.87 -7.02 -7.69
N VAL A 625 2.47 -7.72 -6.64
CA VAL A 625 2.64 -9.18 -6.51
C VAL A 625 1.76 -9.90 -7.52
N THR A 626 0.49 -9.51 -7.64
CA THR A 626 -0.46 -10.14 -8.56
C THR A 626 -1.48 -9.21 -9.21
N THR A 627 -1.79 -8.06 -8.61
CA THR A 627 -2.80 -7.13 -9.13
C THR A 627 -2.42 -6.61 -10.51
N GLN A 628 -3.40 -6.42 -11.41
CA GLN A 628 -3.19 -5.93 -12.79
C GLN A 628 -2.14 -4.82 -12.88
N SER A 629 -1.21 -4.94 -13.82
CA SER A 629 -0.16 -3.94 -14.03
C SER A 629 -0.75 -2.56 -14.37
N PHE A 630 0.02 -1.49 -14.14
CA PHE A 630 -0.41 -0.14 -14.47
C PHE A 630 -0.83 0.00 -15.95
N LYS A 631 -0.09 -0.66 -16.84
CA LYS A 631 -0.39 -0.68 -18.28
C LYS A 631 -1.70 -1.39 -18.57
N GLU A 632 -1.98 -2.51 -17.91
CA GLU A 632 -3.27 -3.22 -18.04
C GLU A 632 -4.44 -2.34 -17.59
N ILE A 633 -4.29 -1.63 -16.47
CA ILE A 633 -5.32 -0.71 -15.96
C ILE A 633 -5.59 0.41 -16.97
N LEU A 634 -4.53 1.05 -17.49
CA LEU A 634 -4.67 2.10 -18.51
C LEU A 634 -5.27 1.58 -19.82
N ALA A 635 -4.91 0.36 -20.24
CA ALA A 635 -5.51 -0.29 -21.39
C ALA A 635 -7.02 -0.50 -21.17
N GLY A 636 -7.42 -0.92 -19.96
CA GLY A 636 -8.80 -1.02 -19.52
C GLY A 636 -9.54 0.31 -19.64
N ILE A 637 -9.00 1.38 -19.04
CA ILE A 637 -9.57 2.74 -19.10
C ILE A 637 -9.76 3.20 -20.55
N VAL A 638 -8.76 3.00 -21.41
CA VAL A 638 -8.85 3.36 -22.84
C VAL A 638 -9.92 2.54 -23.56
N ALA A 639 -10.02 1.25 -23.27
CA ALA A 639 -10.95 0.34 -23.93
C ALA A 639 -12.41 0.55 -23.52
N THR A 640 -12.67 0.94 -22.27
CA THR A 640 -14.02 1.12 -21.74
C THR A 640 -14.54 2.54 -21.88
N ASN A 641 -13.66 3.55 -21.97
CA ASN A 641 -14.07 4.93 -22.15
C ASN A 641 -14.61 5.17 -23.58
N PRO A 642 -15.89 5.58 -23.76
CA PRO A 642 -16.47 5.75 -25.09
C PRO A 642 -15.76 6.79 -25.97
N ALA A 643 -15.12 7.78 -25.34
CA ALA A 643 -14.41 8.84 -26.03
C ALA A 643 -13.03 8.39 -26.52
N LEU A 644 -12.40 7.43 -25.83
CA LEU A 644 -11.06 6.90 -26.17
C LEU A 644 -11.12 5.60 -26.98
N ALA A 645 -12.12 4.74 -26.76
CA ALA A 645 -12.22 3.42 -27.39
C ALA A 645 -12.30 3.49 -28.93
N GLY A 646 -12.80 4.60 -29.48
CA GLY A 646 -12.86 4.86 -30.92
C GLY A 646 -11.54 5.34 -31.54
N PHE A 647 -10.53 5.63 -30.73
CA PHE A 647 -9.25 6.21 -31.13
C PHE A 647 -8.15 5.14 -31.02
N ALA A 648 -7.85 4.46 -32.14
CA ALA A 648 -6.90 3.35 -32.17
C ALA A 648 -5.51 3.73 -31.64
N GLU A 649 -5.10 4.99 -31.83
CA GLU A 649 -3.82 5.49 -31.36
C GLU A 649 -3.79 5.71 -29.83
N ALA A 650 -4.93 5.77 -29.12
CA ALA A 650 -4.94 5.72 -27.65
C ALA A 650 -4.32 4.42 -27.12
N ALA A 651 -4.67 3.28 -27.73
CA ALA A 651 -4.07 2.00 -27.37
C ALA A 651 -2.56 1.97 -27.66
N LEU A 652 -2.13 2.60 -28.76
CA LEU A 652 -0.69 2.74 -29.06
C LEU A 652 0.06 3.61 -28.05
N LEU A 653 -0.60 4.63 -27.48
CA LEU A 653 -0.03 5.45 -26.42
C LEU A 653 0.13 4.67 -25.11
N VAL A 654 -0.80 3.78 -24.79
CA VAL A 654 -0.67 2.85 -23.65
C VAL A 654 0.53 1.91 -23.85
N GLU A 655 0.67 1.33 -25.04
CA GLU A 655 1.84 0.51 -25.37
C GLU A 655 3.17 1.28 -25.26
N ALA A 656 3.15 2.58 -25.58
CA ALA A 656 4.31 3.47 -25.52
C ALA A 656 4.56 4.07 -24.13
N LEU A 657 3.77 3.74 -23.10
CA LEU A 657 3.76 4.42 -21.80
C LEU A 657 5.16 4.59 -21.18
N ASP A 658 5.92 3.51 -21.03
CA ASP A 658 7.26 3.56 -20.42
C ASP A 658 8.22 4.49 -21.21
N SER A 659 8.07 4.51 -22.54
CA SER A 659 8.86 5.38 -23.42
C SER A 659 8.43 6.84 -23.31
N LEU A 660 7.15 7.12 -23.07
CA LEU A 660 6.63 8.47 -22.82
C LEU A 660 7.12 8.99 -21.46
N LEU A 661 7.06 8.14 -20.43
CA LEU A 661 7.53 8.49 -19.08
C LEU A 661 9.02 8.83 -19.06
N THR A 662 9.84 8.09 -19.81
CA THR A 662 11.31 8.26 -19.84
C THR A 662 11.81 9.09 -21.04
N SER A 663 10.93 9.79 -21.75
CA SER A 663 11.26 10.41 -23.05
C SER A 663 12.26 11.58 -22.95
N ALA A 664 13.45 11.39 -23.52
CA ALA A 664 14.46 12.45 -23.67
C ALA A 664 14.04 13.60 -24.61
N SER A 665 13.11 13.35 -25.53
CA SER A 665 12.61 14.36 -26.47
C SER A 665 11.49 15.21 -25.87
N LEU A 666 10.59 14.60 -25.10
CA LEU A 666 9.49 15.34 -24.45
C LEU A 666 9.96 16.02 -23.17
N LYS A 667 10.86 15.36 -22.42
CA LYS A 667 11.36 15.82 -21.11
C LYS A 667 10.27 16.12 -20.08
N THR A 668 9.13 15.43 -20.19
CA THR A 668 7.97 15.61 -19.30
C THR A 668 8.30 15.23 -17.86
N ASN A 669 9.06 14.14 -17.66
CA ASN A 669 9.40 13.61 -16.33
C ASN A 669 10.92 13.45 -16.20
N PRO A 670 11.69 14.53 -16.01
CA PRO A 670 13.14 14.45 -15.97
C PRO A 670 13.69 13.65 -14.77
N HIS A 671 12.85 13.38 -13.77
CA HIS A 671 13.15 12.55 -12.61
C HIS A 671 13.12 11.05 -12.89
N PHE A 672 12.56 10.58 -14.00
CA PHE A 672 12.41 9.15 -14.31
C PHE A 672 13.67 8.54 -14.93
N GLY A 673 14.46 7.81 -14.12
CA GLY A 673 15.61 7.04 -14.62
C GLY A 673 15.23 5.66 -15.19
N TYR A 674 14.13 5.09 -14.70
CA TYR A 674 13.60 3.80 -15.14
C TYR A 674 12.09 3.73 -14.95
N ALA A 675 11.41 3.12 -15.91
CA ALA A 675 10.00 2.72 -15.80
C ALA A 675 9.76 1.35 -16.44
N ASN A 676 8.94 0.55 -15.78
CA ASN A 676 8.32 -0.63 -16.33
C ASN A 676 6.91 -0.82 -15.74
N SER A 677 5.91 -0.50 -16.55
CA SER A 677 4.50 -0.48 -16.19
C SER A 677 3.75 -1.80 -16.39
N ASP A 678 4.43 -2.87 -16.80
CA ASP A 678 3.77 -4.09 -17.33
C ASP A 678 4.28 -5.41 -16.72
N LEU A 679 5.24 -5.34 -15.79
CA LEU A 679 5.77 -6.52 -15.11
C LEU A 679 5.42 -6.50 -13.62
N TYR A 680 5.43 -7.70 -13.05
CA TYR A 680 5.06 -8.00 -11.67
C TYR A 680 6.30 -8.39 -10.87
N GLY A 681 6.23 -8.36 -9.54
CA GLY A 681 7.28 -8.92 -8.70
C GLY A 681 7.55 -8.13 -7.42
N PHE A 682 8.82 -7.92 -7.12
CA PHE A 682 9.27 -7.33 -5.85
C PHE A 682 10.63 -6.67 -5.98
N VAL A 683 10.99 -5.85 -5.00
CA VAL A 683 12.32 -5.21 -4.91
C VAL A 683 13.07 -5.75 -3.70
N MET A 684 14.29 -6.26 -3.91
CA MET A 684 15.23 -6.56 -2.83
C MET A 684 16.13 -5.35 -2.58
N ILE A 685 16.15 -4.86 -1.34
CA ILE A 685 17.03 -3.77 -0.90
C ILE A 685 18.09 -4.34 0.03
N GLU A 686 19.36 -4.00 -0.21
CA GLU A 686 20.48 -4.22 0.69
C GLU A 686 21.22 -2.90 0.91
N LEU A 687 21.40 -2.49 2.17
CA LEU A 687 22.10 -1.25 2.51
C LEU A 687 23.13 -1.44 3.62
N ASP A 688 24.20 -0.66 3.54
CA ASP A 688 25.29 -0.57 4.52
C ASP A 688 25.75 0.89 4.69
N GLY A 689 26.85 1.12 5.42
CA GLY A 689 27.41 2.46 5.65
C GLY A 689 27.88 3.20 4.39
N ALA A 690 27.99 2.54 3.24
CA ALA A 690 28.53 3.11 2.01
C ALA A 690 27.49 3.25 0.88
N LYS A 691 26.49 2.36 0.82
CA LYS A 691 25.55 2.31 -0.30
C LYS A 691 24.21 1.66 0.07
N LEU A 692 23.21 1.92 -0.76
CA LEU A 692 21.95 1.20 -0.86
C LEU A 692 21.86 0.62 -2.27
N ASP A 693 21.79 -0.71 -2.38
CA ASP A 693 21.55 -1.45 -3.61
C ASP A 693 20.10 -1.92 -3.65
N ALA A 694 19.41 -1.71 -4.77
CA ALA A 694 18.08 -2.21 -5.02
C ALA A 694 18.06 -3.13 -6.24
N THR A 695 17.49 -4.33 -6.12
CA THR A 695 17.35 -5.30 -7.21
C THR A 695 15.88 -5.57 -7.46
N TYR A 696 15.42 -5.21 -8.65
CA TYR A 696 14.04 -5.34 -9.06
C TYR A 696 13.89 -6.72 -9.69
N HIS A 697 13.16 -7.62 -9.05
CA HIS A 697 12.87 -8.96 -9.55
C HIS A 697 11.54 -8.90 -10.30
N GLN A 698 11.59 -9.05 -11.62
CA GLN A 698 10.46 -8.80 -12.50
C GLN A 698 10.05 -10.05 -13.27
N ILE A 699 8.74 -10.33 -13.33
CA ILE A 699 8.19 -11.48 -14.03
C ILE A 699 6.98 -11.07 -14.88
N GLY A 700 6.78 -11.80 -15.97
CA GLY A 700 5.63 -11.60 -16.86
C GLY A 700 4.33 -12.14 -16.28
N ARG A 701 3.23 -11.50 -16.64
CA ARG A 701 1.85 -11.84 -16.23
C ARG A 701 1.50 -13.33 -16.36
N ASP A 702 1.97 -13.99 -17.42
CA ASP A 702 1.64 -15.40 -17.71
C ASP A 702 2.03 -16.35 -16.57
N TYR A 703 3.03 -15.98 -15.76
CA TYR A 703 3.48 -16.77 -14.61
C TYR A 703 2.54 -16.66 -13.41
N LEU A 704 1.53 -15.80 -13.44
CA LEU A 704 0.57 -15.64 -12.34
C LEU A 704 -0.70 -16.47 -12.54
N PHE A 705 -0.90 -17.05 -13.73
CA PHE A 705 -2.10 -17.83 -14.06
C PHE A 705 -1.95 -19.34 -13.83
N THR A 706 -0.76 -19.81 -13.48
CA THR A 706 -0.47 -21.21 -13.19
C THR A 706 0.23 -21.31 -11.83
N ASP A 707 -0.10 -22.33 -11.04
CA ASP A 707 0.63 -22.60 -9.78
C ASP A 707 2.01 -23.18 -10.09
N TYR A 708 3.06 -22.55 -9.55
CA TYR A 708 4.46 -22.99 -9.70
C TYR A 708 5.05 -23.61 -8.43
N SER A 709 4.24 -23.90 -7.41
CA SER A 709 4.68 -24.53 -6.15
C SER A 709 5.51 -25.81 -6.35
N ASP A 710 5.14 -26.64 -7.33
CA ASP A 710 5.86 -27.88 -7.68
C ASP A 710 6.96 -27.70 -8.74
N ASN A 711 7.18 -26.49 -9.26
CA ASN A 711 8.13 -26.21 -10.34
C ASN A 711 8.92 -24.90 -10.13
N LEU A 712 9.46 -24.74 -8.92
CA LEU A 712 10.19 -23.55 -8.50
C LEU A 712 11.38 -23.19 -9.40
N ASN A 713 12.13 -24.16 -9.91
CA ASN A 713 13.26 -23.88 -10.80
C ASN A 713 12.85 -23.17 -12.10
N ALA A 714 11.71 -23.53 -12.68
CA ALA A 714 11.20 -22.86 -13.88
C ALA A 714 10.75 -21.44 -13.56
N LEU A 715 10.08 -21.25 -12.42
CA LEU A 715 9.66 -19.94 -11.94
C LEU A 715 10.86 -19.02 -11.70
N LEU A 716 11.85 -19.45 -10.91
CA LEU A 716 13.03 -18.65 -10.59
C LEU A 716 13.84 -18.28 -11.85
N GLY A 717 13.89 -19.17 -12.84
CA GLY A 717 14.55 -18.90 -14.13
C GLY A 717 13.82 -17.89 -15.02
N ALA A 718 12.58 -17.53 -14.70
CA ALA A 718 11.78 -16.58 -15.48
C ALA A 718 11.93 -15.13 -15.02
N PHE A 719 12.43 -14.89 -13.80
CA PHE A 719 12.63 -13.54 -13.29
C PHE A 719 13.77 -12.84 -14.01
N ALA A 720 13.48 -11.66 -14.55
CA ALA A 720 14.49 -10.69 -14.97
C ALA A 720 14.91 -9.83 -13.77
N THR A 721 16.13 -9.29 -13.81
CA THR A 721 16.61 -8.37 -12.77
C THR A 721 17.10 -7.06 -13.36
N GLU A 722 16.74 -5.97 -12.69
CA GLU A 722 17.31 -4.63 -12.91
C GLU A 722 17.90 -4.15 -11.59
N ARG A 723 19.09 -3.53 -11.62
CA ARG A 723 19.81 -3.17 -10.40
C ARG A 723 20.11 -1.68 -10.35
N PHE A 724 19.80 -1.09 -9.21
CA PHE A 724 20.01 0.32 -8.89
C PHE A 724 20.89 0.47 -7.67
N ARG A 725 21.58 1.61 -7.58
CA ARG A 725 22.41 1.98 -6.44
C ARG A 725 22.23 3.45 -6.11
N VAL A 726 22.28 3.73 -4.81
CA VAL A 726 22.51 5.06 -4.24
C VAL A 726 23.78 4.97 -3.39
N ASN A 727 24.73 5.87 -3.59
CA ASN A 727 25.91 5.95 -2.72
C ASN A 727 25.62 6.90 -1.54
N ALA A 728 26.13 6.57 -0.36
CA ALA A 728 25.99 7.43 0.81
C ALA A 728 26.66 8.80 0.55
N GLY A 729 26.00 9.87 0.97
CA GLY A 729 26.39 11.26 0.74
C GLY A 729 26.00 11.80 -0.64
N GLU A 730 25.42 10.99 -1.51
CA GLU A 730 24.96 11.38 -2.83
C GLU A 730 23.42 11.43 -2.91
N ARG A 731 22.90 12.19 -3.88
CA ARG A 731 21.47 12.22 -4.25
C ARG A 731 21.30 11.82 -5.70
N GLU A 732 22.09 10.83 -6.11
CA GLU A 732 22.23 10.39 -7.48
C GLU A 732 21.80 8.93 -7.58
N LEU A 733 21.01 8.64 -8.61
CA LEU A 733 20.59 7.29 -8.94
C LEU A 733 21.60 6.68 -9.90
N TYR A 734 22.03 5.44 -9.62
CA TYR A 734 22.89 4.66 -10.51
C TYR A 734 22.16 3.40 -10.98
N ARG A 735 22.45 2.94 -12.20
CA ARG A 735 21.96 1.66 -12.74
C ARG A 735 23.11 0.81 -13.25
N ASP A 736 22.98 -0.50 -13.06
CA ASP A 736 23.95 -1.51 -13.48
C ASP A 736 23.74 -1.88 -14.96
N PHE A 737 24.79 -1.74 -15.77
CA PHE A 737 24.85 -2.18 -17.17
C PHE A 737 25.85 -3.34 -17.35
N GLY A 738 25.63 -4.44 -16.63
CA GLY A 738 26.48 -5.63 -16.71
C GLY A 738 27.81 -5.49 -15.96
N GLY A 739 27.79 -4.85 -14.81
CA GLY A 739 28.92 -4.53 -13.93
C GLY A 739 29.41 -3.08 -14.04
N GLU A 740 28.96 -2.34 -15.06
CA GLU A 740 29.24 -0.92 -15.23
C GLU A 740 28.10 -0.07 -14.62
N TRP A 741 28.37 0.60 -13.51
CA TRP A 741 27.42 1.50 -12.88
C TRP A 741 27.45 2.88 -13.54
N LYS A 742 26.31 3.31 -14.08
CA LYS A 742 26.14 4.63 -14.71
C LYS A 742 25.20 5.49 -13.90
N ARG A 743 25.45 6.79 -13.88
CA ARG A 743 24.65 7.77 -13.13
C ARG A 743 23.52 8.29 -14.00
N TRP A 744 22.34 8.52 -13.43
CA TRP A 744 21.24 9.18 -14.14
C TRP A 744 21.53 10.67 -14.33
N ASP A 745 21.60 11.15 -15.58
CA ASP A 745 21.67 12.57 -15.89
C ASP A 745 20.29 13.11 -16.29
N ARG A 746 19.70 13.89 -15.39
CA ARG A 746 18.37 14.51 -15.54
C ARG A 746 18.31 15.61 -16.61
N THR A 747 19.46 16.11 -17.06
CA THR A 747 19.51 17.16 -18.11
C THR A 747 19.40 16.54 -19.49
N SER A 748 20.15 15.46 -19.71
CA SER A 748 20.16 14.71 -20.98
C SER A 748 19.13 13.57 -21.02
N LEU A 749 18.58 13.17 -19.87
CA LEU A 749 17.73 11.99 -19.68
C LEU A 749 18.42 10.72 -20.20
N SER A 750 19.64 10.49 -19.69
CA SER A 750 20.47 9.36 -20.06
C SER A 750 21.34 8.88 -18.92
N TRP A 751 21.71 7.60 -18.96
CA TRP A 751 22.70 7.01 -18.07
C TRP A 751 24.13 7.32 -18.56
N VAL A 752 24.92 8.04 -17.74
CA VAL A 752 26.27 8.56 -18.08
C VAL A 752 27.41 8.00 -17.23
#